data_AF-A0A251S3V7-F1
#
_entry.id   AF-A0A251S3V7-F1
#
_cell.length_a   1.000
_cell.length_b   1.000
_cell.length_c   1.000
_cell.angle_alpha   90.00
_cell.angle_beta   90.00
_cell.angle_gamma   90.00
#
_symmetry.space_group_name_H-M   'P 1'
#
loop_
_entity.id
_entity.type
_entity.pdbx_description
1 polymer ?
#
loop_
_entity_poly.entity_id
_entity_poly.type
_entity_poly.pdbx_seq_one_letter_code
_entity_poly.pdbx_strand_id
1 'polypeptide(L)'
;MAEAAVEFLLNNLKQLLAYNADLISSIKAHVESMYSDLGLLNTFVKGTSERRSNDSVVEELVRQIRIEVYKAEDIIDKYVSEAYTQKTRVGAAEVINVPDYLVKLRHVGRKIQDIRKHMKEIYDNKPFANDFFSRTEETIPRSLPCVDEENVFGFEKEAKKVVGCLKAETKELEVISVMGMGGVGKTTLAKKVYNDEDIQCNFPVRSWVYVSQVFNLKEVFLSILYDVTQVSRDASQWSVDTLAKELNRQLNDETYLIVLDDIWTKHAWDELKMAFPSNENGSRILITSRNKDVAIHANTSLGDPYQLRFLTDAESWELLKKKVFPKGTRCSRELENLGKQIARKCYGLPLAIVVIAGILKKMDKAPSSWEKVEKNVTTIEPKQCMEVLELSYKHLPYHLKACFLHFGVFPEDFEIPVRKLIHMWVAEGFIQPTRNTSLEEIAEENLLDLVDRNLVLIEQRRANGGIKTCRIHGMLHDMCVKKAEEENFFKEIKSLEQCIYKAVDLNVFRRVSVYSLASDCISSKHDYSHVRSFLCYGREKTVLNPSQIKCFSESFNLLRVLDAAPITFAMFPSAKLIHLRYIALSGTFNVLPEAVSNLWNLQTLIVNTTNCRNIEVKTDIWKLLQLRHVYTSAASVFPTSSSSSRKGGKDPLVNQNLITMSKVSPDSCTDEILVRTPNLQKLGVCGKLALLMEMKNGKCKFDNITGLRRLDKLKLVNYTYPISPFNVNAKLHALPNSLKFPPMLKKLTLSDTVLKWEQISVLGKLHGLEVLKLG
;
A
#
# COMPACT_ATOMS: atom_id res chain seq x y z
N MET A 1 2.86 1.18 -20.36
CA MET A 1 1.73 0.54 -19.64
C MET A 1 0.50 0.17 -20.51
N ALA A 2 0.64 -0.06 -21.83
CA ALA A 2 -0.48 -0.49 -22.68
C ALA A 2 -0.88 -1.98 -22.54
N GLU A 3 0.08 -2.91 -22.47
CA GLU A 3 -0.17 -4.36 -22.33
C GLU A 3 -1.11 -4.67 -21.15
N ALA A 4 -0.71 -4.26 -19.94
CA ALA A 4 -1.55 -4.35 -18.73
C ALA A 4 -2.97 -3.77 -18.92
N ALA A 5 -3.11 -2.63 -19.61
CA ALA A 5 -4.43 -2.04 -19.87
C ALA A 5 -5.26 -2.93 -20.83
N VAL A 6 -4.65 -3.45 -21.89
CA VAL A 6 -5.30 -4.38 -22.84
C VAL A 6 -5.70 -5.67 -22.15
N GLU A 7 -4.78 -6.31 -21.41
CA GLU A 7 -5.06 -7.55 -20.68
C GLU A 7 -6.15 -7.38 -19.64
N PHE A 8 -6.11 -6.26 -18.91
CA PHE A 8 -7.12 -5.95 -17.92
C PHE A 8 -8.50 -5.78 -18.55
N LEU A 9 -8.60 -5.00 -19.64
CA LEU A 9 -9.86 -4.83 -20.36
C LEU A 9 -10.35 -6.17 -20.92
N LEU A 10 -9.47 -6.98 -21.52
CA LEU A 10 -9.82 -8.33 -22.01
C LEU A 10 -10.42 -9.21 -20.91
N ASN A 11 -9.80 -9.24 -19.74
CA ASN A 11 -10.30 -10.01 -18.61
C ASN A 11 -11.66 -9.50 -18.13
N ASN A 12 -11.86 -8.18 -18.07
CA ASN A 12 -13.13 -7.58 -17.71
C ASN A 12 -14.23 -7.88 -18.74
N LEU A 13 -13.95 -7.73 -20.04
CA LEU A 13 -14.91 -8.05 -21.10
C LEU A 13 -15.30 -9.53 -21.08
N LYS A 14 -14.33 -10.41 -20.85
CA LYS A 14 -14.59 -11.85 -20.67
C LYS A 14 -15.54 -12.11 -19.49
N GLN A 15 -15.32 -11.47 -18.35
CA GLN A 15 -16.20 -11.59 -17.19
C GLN A 15 -17.59 -11.00 -17.47
N LEU A 16 -17.66 -9.84 -18.11
CA LEU A 16 -18.90 -9.16 -18.47
C LEU A 16 -19.76 -10.02 -19.41
N LEU A 17 -19.14 -10.61 -20.43
CA LEU A 17 -19.79 -11.53 -21.38
C LEU A 17 -20.23 -12.85 -20.73
N ALA A 18 -19.50 -13.33 -19.72
CA ALA A 18 -19.81 -14.59 -19.05
C ALA A 18 -20.92 -14.46 -18.00
N TYR A 19 -20.90 -13.40 -17.20
CA TYR A 19 -21.74 -13.31 -16.00
C TYR A 19 -22.84 -12.23 -16.09
N ASN A 20 -22.65 -11.22 -16.95
CA ASN A 20 -23.48 -10.01 -16.96
C ASN A 20 -23.93 -9.64 -18.39
N ALA A 21 -24.08 -10.66 -19.25
CA ALA A 21 -24.46 -10.50 -20.64
C ALA A 21 -25.84 -9.86 -20.81
N ASP A 22 -26.72 -10.01 -19.82
CA ASP A 22 -28.04 -9.39 -19.77
C ASP A 22 -27.96 -7.86 -19.73
N LEU A 23 -27.01 -7.29 -18.97
CA LEU A 23 -26.81 -5.85 -18.89
C LEU A 23 -26.31 -5.25 -20.20
N ILE A 24 -25.61 -6.03 -21.03
CA ILE A 24 -25.03 -5.58 -22.31
C ILE A 24 -25.74 -6.11 -23.55
N SER A 25 -26.94 -6.68 -23.40
CA SER A 25 -27.67 -7.33 -24.50
C SER A 25 -27.75 -6.48 -25.77
N SER A 26 -28.04 -5.18 -25.65
CA SER A 26 -28.16 -4.26 -26.79
C SER A 26 -26.83 -3.87 -27.46
N ILE A 27 -25.69 -4.06 -26.79
CA ILE A 27 -24.35 -3.73 -27.32
C ILE A 27 -23.43 -4.95 -27.45
N LYS A 28 -23.94 -6.15 -27.13
CA LYS A 28 -23.15 -7.39 -26.98
C LYS A 28 -22.27 -7.70 -28.18
N ALA A 29 -22.81 -7.62 -29.40
CA ALA A 29 -22.05 -7.89 -30.63
C ALA A 29 -20.83 -6.96 -30.81
N HIS A 30 -20.95 -5.69 -30.38
CA HIS A 30 -19.84 -4.74 -30.43
C HIS A 30 -18.79 -5.04 -29.34
N VAL A 31 -19.23 -5.47 -28.17
CA VAL A 31 -18.33 -5.92 -27.09
C VAL A 31 -17.56 -7.19 -27.49
N GLU A 32 -18.22 -8.15 -28.14
CA GLU A 32 -17.58 -9.37 -28.68
C GLU A 32 -16.57 -9.05 -29.79
N SER A 33 -16.93 -8.16 -30.71
CA SER A 33 -16.01 -7.66 -31.74
C SER A 33 -14.77 -7.00 -31.14
N MET A 34 -14.99 -6.11 -30.15
CA MET A 34 -13.90 -5.44 -29.43
C MET A 34 -13.02 -6.42 -28.64
N TYR A 35 -13.61 -7.45 -28.01
CA TYR A 35 -12.87 -8.51 -27.33
C TYR A 35 -11.93 -9.25 -28.30
N SER A 36 -12.42 -9.57 -29.51
CA SER A 36 -11.61 -10.19 -30.56
C SER A 36 -10.47 -9.27 -31.02
N ASP A 37 -10.76 -8.00 -31.30
CA ASP A 37 -9.76 -7.02 -31.76
C ASP A 37 -8.67 -6.77 -30.72
N LEU A 38 -9.05 -6.62 -29.44
CA LEU A 38 -8.11 -6.49 -28.33
C LEU A 38 -7.28 -7.75 -28.12
N GLY A 39 -7.87 -8.93 -28.33
CA GLY A 39 -7.16 -10.20 -28.22
C GLY A 39 -6.02 -10.28 -29.24
N LEU A 40 -6.30 -9.87 -30.47
CA LEU A 40 -5.30 -9.78 -31.53
C LEU A 40 -4.26 -8.69 -31.20
N LEU A 41 -4.67 -7.51 -30.75
CA LEU A 41 -3.75 -6.45 -30.33
C LEU A 41 -2.81 -6.91 -29.20
N ASN A 42 -3.33 -7.66 -28.22
CA ASN A 42 -2.55 -8.16 -27.08
C ASN A 42 -1.41 -9.07 -27.54
N THR A 43 -1.65 -9.94 -28.53
CA THR A 43 -0.58 -10.81 -29.08
C THR A 43 0.56 -9.99 -29.69
N PHE A 44 0.24 -8.87 -30.35
CA PHE A 44 1.26 -7.95 -30.88
C PHE A 44 2.01 -7.23 -29.75
N VAL A 45 1.29 -6.63 -28.81
CA VAL A 45 1.90 -5.85 -27.72
C VAL A 45 2.86 -6.70 -26.88
N LYS A 46 2.56 -7.99 -26.68
CA LYS A 46 3.49 -8.93 -26.04
C LYS A 46 4.76 -9.19 -26.86
N GLY A 47 4.61 -9.38 -28.17
CA GLY A 47 5.76 -9.56 -29.07
C GLY A 47 6.66 -8.32 -29.21
N THR A 48 6.12 -7.13 -28.92
CA THR A 48 6.91 -5.87 -28.89
C THR A 48 7.53 -5.59 -27.53
N SER A 49 6.90 -6.00 -26.42
CA SER A 49 7.43 -5.77 -25.06
C SER A 49 8.68 -6.60 -24.75
N GLU A 50 8.88 -7.73 -25.43
CA GLU A 50 10.10 -8.55 -25.39
C GLU A 50 11.27 -7.94 -26.18
N ARG A 51 10.98 -7.04 -27.12
CA ARG A 51 11.98 -6.40 -27.99
C ARG A 51 12.22 -4.98 -27.49
N ARG A 52 13.31 -4.79 -26.74
CA ARG A 52 13.75 -3.45 -26.29
C ARG A 52 14.17 -2.59 -27.49
N SER A 53 13.22 -1.94 -28.16
CA SER A 53 13.51 -0.91 -29.16
C SER A 53 13.32 0.48 -28.56
N ASN A 54 14.37 1.30 -28.56
CA ASN A 54 14.29 2.75 -28.30
C ASN A 54 13.64 3.50 -29.49
N ASP A 55 12.60 2.91 -30.08
CA ASP A 55 11.95 3.44 -31.27
C ASP A 55 10.80 4.35 -30.82
N SER A 56 10.98 5.66 -31.01
CA SER A 56 10.01 6.68 -30.61
C SER A 56 8.63 6.47 -31.25
N VAL A 57 8.58 5.83 -32.42
CA VAL A 57 7.32 5.49 -33.11
C VAL A 57 6.57 4.40 -32.33
N VAL A 58 7.30 3.39 -31.81
CA VAL A 58 6.70 2.31 -31.02
C VAL A 58 6.19 2.84 -29.68
N GLU A 59 6.92 3.73 -29.02
CA GLU A 59 6.49 4.36 -27.77
C GLU A 59 5.19 5.17 -27.96
N GLU A 60 5.08 5.94 -29.04
CA GLU A 60 3.88 6.69 -29.37
C GLU A 60 2.69 5.78 -29.68
N LEU A 61 2.90 4.69 -30.43
CA LEU A 61 1.83 3.72 -30.69
C LEU A 61 1.35 3.03 -29.41
N VAL A 62 2.26 2.65 -28.51
CA VAL A 62 1.93 2.12 -27.18
C VAL A 62 1.10 3.14 -26.38
N ARG A 63 1.44 4.43 -26.45
CA ARG A 63 0.67 5.51 -25.82
C ARG A 63 -0.76 5.59 -26.40
N GLN A 64 -0.91 5.52 -27.71
CA GLN A 64 -2.22 5.57 -28.38
C GLN A 64 -3.09 4.35 -28.04
N ILE A 65 -2.52 3.15 -28.03
CA ILE A 65 -3.24 1.93 -27.59
C ILE A 65 -3.82 2.14 -26.20
N ARG A 66 -3.00 2.60 -25.25
CA ARG A 66 -3.44 2.83 -23.88
C ARG A 66 -4.63 3.80 -23.83
N ILE A 67 -4.56 4.90 -24.57
CA ILE A 67 -5.63 5.92 -24.60
C ILE A 67 -6.94 5.35 -25.16
N GLU A 68 -6.88 4.62 -26.28
CA GLU A 68 -8.10 4.09 -26.91
C GLU A 68 -8.71 2.91 -26.14
N VAL A 69 -7.88 2.06 -25.53
CA VAL A 69 -8.32 1.01 -24.59
C VAL A 69 -9.05 1.62 -23.39
N TYR A 70 -8.50 2.69 -22.83
CA TYR A 70 -9.11 3.43 -21.73
C TYR A 70 -10.47 4.03 -22.14
N LYS A 71 -10.57 4.65 -23.32
CA LYS A 71 -11.87 5.14 -23.83
C LYS A 71 -12.88 4.02 -24.00
N ALA A 72 -12.49 2.89 -24.58
CA ALA A 72 -13.34 1.71 -24.72
C ALA A 72 -13.88 1.24 -23.36
N GLU A 73 -12.98 1.13 -22.38
CA GLU A 73 -13.31 0.74 -21.02
C GLU A 73 -14.31 1.70 -20.35
N ASP A 74 -14.15 3.01 -20.51
CA ASP A 74 -15.06 4.01 -19.93
C ASP A 74 -16.44 3.98 -20.58
N ILE A 75 -16.51 3.83 -21.90
CA ILE A 75 -17.78 3.73 -22.64
C ILE A 75 -18.56 2.50 -22.16
N ILE A 76 -17.89 1.36 -22.03
CA ILE A 76 -18.53 0.09 -21.62
C ILE A 76 -18.95 0.17 -20.15
N ASP A 77 -18.08 0.61 -19.26
CA ASP A 77 -18.39 0.67 -17.83
C ASP A 77 -19.49 1.70 -17.53
N LYS A 78 -19.55 2.82 -18.26
CA LYS A 78 -20.64 3.80 -18.14
C LYS A 78 -21.97 3.21 -18.60
N TYR A 79 -21.99 2.51 -19.73
CA TYR A 79 -23.17 1.80 -20.21
C TYR A 79 -23.67 0.79 -19.18
N VAL A 80 -22.77 0.01 -18.59
CA VAL A 80 -23.10 -0.98 -17.54
C VAL A 80 -23.71 -0.30 -16.30
N SER A 81 -23.17 0.83 -15.87
CA SER A 81 -23.72 1.61 -14.75
C SER A 81 -25.14 2.13 -15.01
N GLU A 82 -25.39 2.60 -16.23
CA GLU A 82 -26.71 3.09 -16.65
C GLU A 82 -27.73 1.94 -16.79
N ALA A 83 -27.34 0.84 -17.44
CA ALA A 83 -28.13 -0.40 -17.55
C ALA A 83 -28.53 -0.97 -16.19
N TYR A 84 -27.58 -0.99 -15.25
CA TYR A 84 -27.84 -1.42 -13.89
C TYR A 84 -28.83 -0.50 -13.16
N THR A 85 -28.70 0.82 -13.33
CA THR A 85 -29.60 1.81 -12.72
C THR A 85 -31.02 1.69 -13.27
N GLN A 86 -31.16 1.41 -14.57
CA GLN A 86 -32.46 1.20 -15.20
C GLN A 86 -33.14 -0.08 -14.70
N LYS A 87 -32.39 -1.17 -14.50
CA LYS A 87 -32.91 -2.45 -14.01
C LYS A 87 -33.40 -2.41 -12.55
N THR A 88 -32.81 -1.54 -11.73
CA THR A 88 -33.04 -1.52 -10.27
C THR A 88 -34.06 -0.48 -9.80
N ARG A 89 -34.45 0.49 -10.64
CA ARG A 89 -35.47 1.50 -10.28
C ARG A 89 -36.84 1.17 -10.89
N VAL A 90 -37.88 1.22 -10.05
CA VAL A 90 -39.28 1.22 -10.48
C VAL A 90 -39.72 2.69 -10.60
N GLY A 91 -39.68 3.28 -11.80
CA GLY A 91 -40.04 4.68 -12.05
C GLY A 91 -39.31 5.29 -13.26
N ALA A 92 -39.44 6.61 -13.47
CA ALA A 92 -38.83 7.37 -14.58
C ALA A 92 -37.28 7.35 -14.51
N ALA A 93 -36.68 6.26 -14.95
CA ALA A 93 -35.27 6.19 -15.27
C ALA A 93 -35.02 6.92 -16.59
N GLU A 94 -33.93 7.68 -16.68
CA GLU A 94 -33.44 8.18 -17.96
C GLU A 94 -33.23 7.00 -18.91
N VAL A 95 -33.83 7.08 -20.09
CA VAL A 95 -33.71 6.03 -21.11
C VAL A 95 -32.28 6.03 -21.64
N ILE A 96 -31.62 4.88 -21.59
CA ILE A 96 -30.27 4.71 -22.12
C ILE A 96 -30.27 5.02 -23.61
N ASN A 97 -29.45 5.97 -24.03
CA ASN A 97 -29.27 6.28 -25.45
C ASN A 97 -28.35 5.24 -26.12
N VAL A 98 -28.87 4.04 -26.34
CA VAL A 98 -28.14 2.92 -26.94
C VAL A 98 -27.48 3.31 -28.29
N PRO A 99 -28.14 4.05 -29.21
CA PRO A 99 -27.50 4.49 -30.46
C PRO A 99 -26.20 5.27 -30.25
N ASP A 100 -26.15 6.18 -29.27
CA ASP A 100 -24.94 6.97 -28.95
C ASP A 100 -23.79 6.07 -28.50
N TYR A 101 -24.04 5.10 -27.63
CA TYR A 101 -23.04 4.10 -27.22
C TYR A 101 -22.52 3.27 -28.39
N LEU A 102 -23.41 2.83 -29.28
CA LEU A 102 -23.01 2.07 -30.48
C LEU A 102 -22.15 2.90 -31.43
N VAL A 103 -22.41 4.20 -31.56
CA VAL A 103 -21.56 5.11 -32.36
C VAL A 103 -20.19 5.25 -31.71
N LYS A 104 -20.13 5.49 -30.39
CA LYS A 104 -18.87 5.61 -29.64
C LYS A 104 -18.03 4.34 -29.70
N LEU A 105 -18.63 3.16 -29.48
CA LEU A 105 -17.93 1.87 -29.56
C LEU A 105 -17.41 1.59 -30.97
N ARG A 106 -18.19 1.89 -32.02
CA ARG A 106 -17.72 1.75 -33.41
C ARG A 106 -16.54 2.67 -33.69
N HIS A 107 -16.58 3.91 -33.20
CA HIS A 107 -15.49 4.86 -33.39
C HIS A 107 -14.20 4.37 -32.73
N VAL A 108 -14.25 3.94 -31.46
CA VAL A 108 -13.09 3.42 -30.75
C VAL A 108 -12.59 2.11 -31.36
N GLY A 109 -13.50 1.21 -31.76
CA GLY A 109 -13.15 -0.02 -32.46
C GLY A 109 -12.37 0.23 -33.76
N ARG A 110 -12.81 1.19 -34.58
CA ARG A 110 -12.08 1.59 -35.80
C ARG A 110 -10.67 2.10 -35.49
N LYS A 111 -10.52 2.97 -34.48
CA LYS A 111 -9.19 3.46 -34.09
C LYS A 111 -8.25 2.35 -33.64
N ILE A 112 -8.76 1.38 -32.87
CA ILE A 112 -7.97 0.21 -32.45
C ILE A 112 -7.53 -0.60 -33.68
N GLN A 113 -8.42 -0.79 -34.66
CA GLN A 113 -8.10 -1.47 -35.93
C GLN A 113 -7.06 -0.69 -36.75
N ASP A 114 -7.17 0.64 -36.83
CA ASP A 114 -6.22 1.49 -37.53
C ASP A 114 -4.83 1.43 -36.88
N ILE A 115 -4.74 1.51 -35.55
CA ILE A 115 -3.48 1.37 -34.81
C ILE A 115 -2.84 0.00 -35.09
N ARG A 116 -3.65 -1.06 -35.06
CA ARG A 116 -3.19 -2.41 -35.38
C ARG A 116 -2.65 -2.51 -36.81
N LYS A 117 -3.30 -1.87 -37.78
CA LYS A 117 -2.84 -1.84 -39.18
C LYS A 117 -1.48 -1.16 -39.29
N HIS A 118 -1.31 0.02 -38.70
CA HIS A 118 -0.02 0.73 -38.68
C HIS A 118 1.08 -0.09 -38.01
N MET A 119 0.79 -0.78 -36.91
CA MET A 119 1.77 -1.68 -36.29
C MET A 119 2.18 -2.80 -37.24
N LYS A 120 1.23 -3.46 -37.91
CA LYS A 120 1.53 -4.53 -38.85
C LYS A 120 2.46 -4.04 -39.98
N GLU A 121 2.19 -2.87 -40.53
CA GLU A 121 3.02 -2.26 -41.58
C GLU A 121 4.47 -1.95 -41.13
N ILE A 122 4.67 -1.56 -39.86
CA ILE A 122 6.02 -1.32 -39.30
C ILE A 122 6.79 -2.64 -39.12
N TYR A 123 6.11 -3.69 -38.66
CA TYR A 123 6.74 -4.98 -38.36
C TYR A 123 6.97 -5.86 -39.59
N ASP A 124 6.13 -5.76 -40.62
CA ASP A 124 6.31 -6.47 -41.88
C ASP A 124 7.50 -5.92 -42.72
N ASN A 125 7.94 -4.68 -42.45
CA ASN A 125 9.03 -3.99 -43.19
C ASN A 125 10.44 -4.11 -42.56
N LYS A 126 10.63 -4.88 -41.48
CA LYS A 126 11.97 -5.17 -40.90
C LYS A 126 12.34 -6.64 -41.13
N PRO A 127 13.41 -6.97 -41.89
CA PRO A 127 13.83 -8.36 -42.08
C PRO A 127 14.36 -8.91 -40.76
N PHE A 128 13.72 -9.97 -40.24
CA PHE A 128 14.06 -10.61 -38.98
C PHE A 128 15.22 -11.60 -39.14
N ALA A 129 16.28 -11.39 -38.37
CA ALA A 129 17.16 -12.47 -37.93
C ALA A 129 16.52 -13.13 -36.70
N ASN A 130 16.28 -14.43 -36.80
CA ASN A 130 15.89 -15.29 -35.68
C ASN A 130 17.07 -15.37 -34.69
N ASP A 131 16.90 -14.79 -33.50
CA ASP A 131 17.61 -15.27 -32.32
C ASP A 131 16.69 -15.07 -31.11
N PHE A 132 15.93 -16.13 -30.79
CA PHE A 132 15.11 -16.22 -29.59
C PHE A 132 15.71 -17.32 -28.72
N PHE A 133 16.38 -16.94 -27.64
CA PHE A 133 16.52 -17.82 -26.49
C PHE A 133 15.17 -17.88 -25.78
N SER A 134 14.57 -19.07 -25.79
CA SER A 134 13.61 -19.49 -24.80
C SER A 134 14.20 -19.29 -23.40
N ARG A 135 13.76 -18.25 -22.69
CA ARG A 135 13.90 -18.23 -21.23
C ARG A 135 12.84 -19.16 -20.66
N THR A 136 13.21 -20.42 -20.46
CA THR A 136 12.60 -21.22 -19.41
C THR A 136 12.84 -20.49 -18.10
N GLU A 137 11.76 -20.09 -17.42
CA GLU A 137 11.81 -19.73 -16.01
C GLU A 137 12.22 -20.97 -15.23
N GLU A 138 13.53 -21.22 -15.14
CA GLU A 138 14.06 -22.17 -14.19
C GLU A 138 13.76 -21.64 -12.80
N THR A 139 12.93 -22.40 -12.09
CA THR A 139 12.57 -22.17 -10.70
C THR A 139 13.79 -22.49 -9.85
N ILE A 140 14.74 -21.55 -9.78
CA ILE A 140 15.85 -21.63 -8.82
C ILE A 140 15.21 -21.67 -7.42
N PRO A 141 15.62 -22.58 -6.51
CA PRO A 141 15.13 -22.61 -5.15
C PRO A 141 15.34 -21.22 -4.51
N ARG A 142 14.24 -20.49 -4.31
CA ARG A 142 14.29 -19.17 -3.69
C ARG A 142 14.67 -19.34 -2.23
N SER A 143 15.92 -19.05 -1.90
CA SER A 143 16.27 -18.69 -0.52
C SER A 143 15.46 -17.46 -0.14
N LEU A 144 14.82 -17.47 1.04
CA LEU A 144 14.24 -16.27 1.65
C LEU A 144 15.22 -15.10 1.46
N PRO A 145 14.78 -13.90 1.05
CA PRO A 145 15.67 -12.76 0.94
C PRO A 145 16.26 -12.49 2.33
N CYS A 146 17.49 -12.95 2.52
CA CYS A 146 18.37 -12.55 3.59
C CYS A 146 18.72 -11.10 3.29
N VAL A 147 17.88 -10.19 3.76
CA VAL A 147 18.34 -8.84 4.04
C VAL A 147 19.24 -9.03 5.24
N ASP A 148 20.54 -9.15 4.98
CA ASP A 148 21.58 -8.94 5.98
C ASP A 148 21.09 -7.74 6.80
N GLU A 149 20.98 -7.92 8.12
CA GLU A 149 20.95 -6.83 9.09
C GLU A 149 21.85 -5.71 8.59
N GLU A 150 21.39 -4.47 8.76
CA GLU A 150 22.00 -3.21 8.33
C GLU A 150 23.49 -3.09 8.67
N ASN A 151 24.34 -3.89 8.03
CA ASN A 151 25.77 -3.70 7.95
C ASN A 151 25.94 -2.58 6.93
N VAL A 152 25.55 -1.38 7.36
CA VAL A 152 25.76 -0.09 6.72
C VAL A 152 27.23 -0.04 6.38
N PHE A 153 27.52 -0.26 5.11
CA PHE A 153 28.87 -0.33 4.59
C PHE A 153 29.33 1.09 4.27
N GLY A 154 30.46 1.49 4.86
CA GLY A 154 30.89 2.88 4.88
C GLY A 154 30.17 3.65 5.98
N PHE A 155 30.73 4.80 6.36
CA PHE A 155 30.27 5.65 7.47
C PHE A 155 30.72 5.25 8.88
N GLU A 156 31.66 4.33 9.07
CA GLU A 156 32.17 4.00 10.42
C GLU A 156 32.83 5.20 11.10
N LYS A 157 33.63 5.99 10.36
CA LYS A 157 34.31 7.17 10.91
C LYS A 157 33.32 8.28 11.18
N GLU A 158 32.37 8.45 10.28
CA GLU A 158 31.28 9.42 10.31
C GLU A 158 30.36 9.13 11.52
N ALA A 159 29.94 7.87 11.72
CA ALA A 159 29.12 7.45 12.85
C ALA A 159 29.84 7.69 14.18
N LYS A 160 31.12 7.31 14.30
CA LYS A 160 31.92 7.58 15.51
C LYS A 160 32.00 9.06 15.86
N LYS A 161 32.08 9.94 14.85
CA LYS A 161 32.07 11.40 15.08
C LYS A 161 30.73 11.86 15.63
N VAL A 162 29.61 11.46 15.00
CA VAL A 162 28.27 11.86 15.47
C VAL A 162 27.97 11.29 16.86
N VAL A 163 28.33 10.02 17.12
CA VAL A 163 28.23 9.42 18.47
C VAL A 163 29.06 10.22 19.49
N GLY A 164 30.28 10.61 19.13
CA GLY A 164 31.12 11.46 19.97
C GLY A 164 30.48 12.82 20.29
N CYS A 165 29.84 13.46 19.31
CA CYS A 165 29.08 14.70 19.53
C CYS A 165 27.88 14.48 20.46
N LEU A 166 27.10 13.42 20.24
CA LEU A 166 25.93 13.11 21.08
C LEU A 166 26.31 12.82 22.53
N LYS A 167 27.49 12.22 22.76
CA LYS A 167 28.01 11.87 24.10
C LYS A 167 28.81 13.00 24.76
N ALA A 168 28.92 14.18 24.16
CA ALA A 168 29.62 15.31 24.79
C ALA A 168 28.99 15.64 26.15
N GLU A 169 29.81 15.96 27.16
CA GLU A 169 29.38 16.26 28.54
C GLU A 169 28.77 17.66 28.67
N THR A 170 27.75 17.96 27.87
CA THR A 170 26.99 19.20 27.97
C THR A 170 25.63 18.93 28.60
N LYS A 171 25.27 19.77 29.57
CA LYS A 171 24.01 19.63 30.32
C LYS A 171 22.80 20.12 29.53
N GLU A 172 22.99 21.13 28.69
CA GLU A 172 21.92 21.73 27.89
C GLU A 172 21.43 20.81 26.76
N LEU A 173 20.24 21.11 26.25
CA LEU A 173 19.67 20.45 25.08
C LEU A 173 20.49 20.83 23.83
N GLU A 174 21.13 19.84 23.22
CA GLU A 174 21.86 20.04 21.97
C GLU A 174 21.14 19.44 20.78
N VAL A 175 21.13 20.21 19.70
CA VAL A 175 20.65 19.81 18.39
C VAL A 175 21.85 19.59 17.48
N ILE A 176 22.02 18.35 17.03
CA ILE A 176 23.05 17.95 16.08
C ILE A 176 22.38 17.80 14.71
N SER A 177 22.81 18.59 13.74
CA SER A 177 22.28 18.53 12.38
C SER A 177 23.23 17.79 11.43
N VAL A 178 22.74 16.75 10.75
CA VAL A 178 23.42 16.07 9.64
C VAL A 178 22.84 16.55 8.31
N MET A 179 23.69 17.14 7.47
CA MET A 179 23.27 17.72 6.20
C MET A 179 23.97 17.08 4.99
N GLY A 180 23.32 17.14 3.83
CA GLY A 180 23.87 16.60 2.59
C GLY A 180 22.82 16.27 1.54
N MET A 181 23.29 15.98 0.32
CA MET A 181 22.41 15.72 -0.82
C MET A 181 21.43 14.55 -0.60
N GLY A 182 20.31 14.52 -1.31
CA GLY A 182 19.43 13.35 -1.38
C GLY A 182 20.19 12.09 -1.82
N GLY A 183 19.90 10.93 -1.23
CA GLY A 183 20.55 9.66 -1.60
C GLY A 183 21.98 9.46 -1.08
N VAL A 184 22.58 10.44 -0.39
CA VAL A 184 23.95 10.37 0.15
C VAL A 184 24.09 9.48 1.39
N GLY A 185 22.98 9.05 2.00
CA GLY A 185 22.98 8.12 3.15
C GLY A 185 22.81 8.78 4.53
N LYS A 186 22.24 9.99 4.63
CA LYS A 186 21.98 10.68 5.91
C LYS A 186 21.15 9.84 6.89
N THR A 187 19.98 9.40 6.45
CA THR A 187 19.10 8.49 7.20
C THR A 187 19.84 7.21 7.61
N THR A 188 20.67 6.67 6.71
CA THR A 188 21.47 5.47 6.99
C THR A 188 22.51 5.71 8.09
N LEU A 189 23.20 6.85 8.07
CA LEU A 189 24.12 7.26 9.12
C LEU A 189 23.39 7.46 10.45
N ALA A 190 22.27 8.19 10.43
CA ALA A 190 21.46 8.43 11.62
C ALA A 190 20.90 7.13 12.22
N LYS A 191 20.47 6.15 11.40
CA LYS A 191 20.05 4.82 11.88
C LYS A 191 21.21 4.06 12.53
N LYS A 192 22.41 4.11 11.93
CA LYS A 192 23.63 3.49 12.51
C LYS A 192 23.96 4.08 13.88
N VAL A 193 23.85 5.40 14.03
CA VAL A 193 24.07 6.11 15.30
C VAL A 193 22.96 5.80 16.32
N TYR A 194 21.70 5.83 15.91
CA TYR A 194 20.55 5.57 16.78
C TYR A 194 20.56 4.15 17.37
N ASN A 195 21.06 3.18 16.59
CA ASN A 195 21.17 1.79 16.98
C ASN A 195 22.51 1.44 17.67
N ASP A 196 23.44 2.38 17.79
CA ASP A 196 24.73 2.17 18.47
C ASP A 196 24.52 1.83 19.95
N GLU A 197 25.19 0.80 20.45
CA GLU A 197 25.01 0.28 21.83
C GLU A 197 25.24 1.34 22.89
N ASP A 198 26.24 2.21 22.71
CA ASP A 198 26.52 3.31 23.65
C ASP A 198 25.38 4.32 23.66
N ILE A 199 24.83 4.65 22.48
CA ILE A 199 23.69 5.56 22.37
C ILE A 199 22.45 4.97 23.04
N GLN A 200 22.23 3.65 22.91
CA GLN A 200 21.10 2.99 23.58
C GLN A 200 21.22 3.04 25.10
N CYS A 201 22.44 2.95 25.63
CA CYS A 201 22.71 2.99 27.07
C CYS A 201 22.61 4.41 27.63
N ASN A 202 23.08 5.42 26.89
CA ASN A 202 23.08 6.82 27.32
C ASN A 202 21.69 7.47 27.24
N PHE A 203 20.82 7.02 26.33
CA PHE A 203 19.50 7.60 26.10
C PHE A 203 18.41 6.53 26.28
N PRO A 204 17.83 6.37 27.49
CA PRO A 204 16.78 5.39 27.73
C PRO A 204 15.49 5.73 26.98
N VAL A 205 15.15 7.02 26.87
CA VAL A 205 14.00 7.51 26.10
C VAL A 205 14.47 7.88 24.69
N ARG A 206 13.93 7.19 23.68
CA ARG A 206 14.29 7.43 22.28
C ARG A 206 13.06 7.40 21.39
N SER A 207 13.03 8.28 20.40
CA SER A 207 12.02 8.25 19.34
C SER A 207 12.63 8.65 18.00
N TRP A 208 12.11 8.04 16.94
CA TRP A 208 12.49 8.34 15.56
C TRP A 208 11.26 8.74 14.78
N VAL A 209 11.28 9.92 14.17
CA VAL A 209 10.17 10.40 13.34
C VAL A 209 10.66 10.92 11.99
N TYR A 210 9.95 10.51 10.94
CA TYR A 210 10.13 11.03 9.58
C TYR A 210 9.28 12.28 9.38
N VAL A 211 9.90 13.38 8.96
CA VAL A 211 9.24 14.66 8.72
C VAL A 211 9.19 14.92 7.22
N SER A 212 8.15 14.43 6.55
CA SER A 212 7.96 14.66 5.11
C SER A 212 7.85 16.17 4.77
N GLN A 213 8.07 16.54 3.51
CA GLN A 213 7.88 17.92 3.03
C GLN A 213 6.50 18.48 3.38
N VAL A 214 5.49 17.60 3.41
CA VAL A 214 4.10 17.91 3.73
C VAL A 214 3.68 17.13 4.97
N PHE A 215 4.18 17.50 6.16
CA PHE A 215 3.89 16.78 7.41
C PHE A 215 2.66 17.33 8.19
N ASN A 216 2.09 16.48 9.05
CA ASN A 216 1.08 16.85 10.04
C ASN A 216 1.73 16.90 11.43
N LEU A 217 1.85 18.11 12.00
CA LEU A 217 2.49 18.34 13.29
C LEU A 217 1.86 17.52 14.43
N LYS A 218 0.54 17.35 14.39
CA LYS A 218 -0.20 16.53 15.36
C LYS A 218 0.21 15.05 15.29
N GLU A 219 0.36 14.51 14.08
CA GLU A 219 0.76 13.11 13.89
C GLU A 219 2.20 12.87 14.31
N VAL A 220 3.10 13.84 14.05
CA VAL A 220 4.48 13.79 14.54
C VAL A 220 4.51 13.73 16.06
N PHE A 221 3.81 14.64 16.75
CA PHE A 221 3.75 14.63 18.21
C PHE A 221 3.10 13.36 18.77
N LEU A 222 2.03 12.86 18.15
CA LEU A 222 1.43 11.58 18.55
C LEU A 222 2.41 10.41 18.39
N SER A 223 3.22 10.41 17.33
CA SER A 223 4.23 9.37 17.10
C SER A 223 5.29 9.39 18.20
N ILE A 224 5.84 10.58 18.51
CA ILE A 224 6.83 10.72 19.59
C ILE A 224 6.22 10.32 20.93
N LEU A 225 5.01 10.78 21.22
CA LEU A 225 4.36 10.51 22.51
C LEU A 225 4.09 9.03 22.70
N TYR A 226 3.71 8.34 21.62
CA TYR A 226 3.51 6.90 21.63
C TYR A 226 4.81 6.15 21.94
N ASP A 227 5.93 6.54 21.32
CA ASP A 227 7.24 5.93 21.59
C ASP A 227 7.69 6.15 23.04
N VAL A 228 7.48 7.38 23.56
CA VAL A 228 7.89 7.78 24.92
C VAL A 228 7.02 7.12 26.00
N THR A 229 5.69 7.06 25.83
CA THR A 229 4.76 6.68 26.91
C THR A 229 4.16 5.28 26.78
N GLN A 230 4.19 4.68 25.58
CA GLN A 230 3.51 3.41 25.26
C GLN A 230 1.98 3.41 25.51
N VAL A 231 1.34 4.57 25.72
CA VAL A 231 -0.13 4.70 25.96
C VAL A 231 -0.81 5.35 24.75
N SER A 232 -1.74 4.63 24.10
CA SER A 232 -2.21 5.01 22.76
C SER A 232 -3.67 5.47 22.62
N ARG A 233 -4.56 5.25 23.60
CA ARG A 233 -5.99 5.13 23.24
C ARG A 233 -6.80 6.43 23.20
N ASP A 234 -6.42 7.50 23.92
CA ASP A 234 -7.24 8.74 23.98
C ASP A 234 -6.57 10.04 23.50
N ALA A 235 -5.26 10.06 23.23
CA ALA A 235 -4.54 11.28 22.83
C ALA A 235 -4.88 11.78 21.41
N SER A 236 -5.50 10.94 20.57
CA SER A 236 -5.84 11.30 19.18
C SER A 236 -6.84 12.47 19.06
N GLN A 237 -7.59 12.75 20.13
CA GLN A 237 -8.54 13.87 20.20
C GLN A 237 -7.89 15.17 20.68
N TRP A 238 -6.67 15.12 21.22
CA TRP A 238 -6.01 16.28 21.80
C TRP A 238 -5.60 17.30 20.74
N SER A 239 -5.57 18.58 21.10
CA SER A 239 -5.02 19.62 20.23
C SER A 239 -3.50 19.48 20.13
N VAL A 240 -2.91 20.14 19.13
CA VAL A 240 -1.45 20.20 18.98
C VAL A 240 -0.80 20.76 20.25
N ASP A 241 -1.35 21.84 20.82
CA ASP A 241 -0.82 22.45 22.04
C ASP A 241 -0.87 21.51 23.25
N THR A 242 -1.96 20.75 23.41
CA THR A 242 -2.08 19.77 24.49
C THR A 242 -1.07 18.64 24.31
N LEU A 243 -0.86 18.17 23.08
CA LEU A 243 0.15 17.16 22.79
C LEU A 243 1.57 17.67 23.04
N ALA A 244 1.88 18.90 22.62
CA ALA A 244 3.17 19.52 22.88
C ALA A 244 3.45 19.66 24.38
N LYS A 245 2.45 20.12 25.16
CA LYS A 245 2.57 20.23 26.62
C LYS A 245 2.75 18.88 27.30
N GLU A 246 2.02 17.86 26.86
CA GLU A 246 2.17 16.52 27.42
C GLU A 246 3.53 15.92 27.06
N LEU A 247 3.96 16.02 25.81
CA LEU A 247 5.31 15.59 25.40
C LEU A 247 6.38 16.27 26.24
N ASN A 248 6.26 17.59 26.37
CA ASN A 248 7.18 18.37 27.18
C ASN A 248 7.22 17.86 28.63
N ARG A 249 6.05 17.64 29.25
CA ARG A 249 5.94 17.09 30.61
C ARG A 249 6.57 15.69 30.74
N GLN A 250 6.36 14.81 29.77
CA GLN A 250 6.87 13.44 29.80
C GLN A 250 8.38 13.37 29.56
N LEU A 251 8.92 14.30 28.76
CA LEU A 251 10.35 14.39 28.47
C LEU A 251 11.14 15.19 29.52
N ASN A 252 10.45 15.93 30.40
CA ASN A 252 11.08 16.88 31.31
C ASN A 252 12.06 16.19 32.29
N ASP A 253 11.70 15.03 32.79
CA ASP A 253 12.44 14.34 33.86
C ASP A 253 13.35 13.23 33.31
N GLU A 254 13.42 13.06 31.99
CA GLU A 254 14.10 11.96 31.32
C GLU A 254 15.20 12.46 30.38
N THR A 255 16.33 11.74 30.31
CA THR A 255 17.33 11.98 29.27
C THR A 255 16.89 11.33 27.97
N TYR A 256 16.67 12.14 26.92
CA TYR A 256 16.10 11.66 25.67
C TYR A 256 16.96 11.92 24.43
N LEU A 257 16.81 11.06 23.42
CA LEU A 257 17.28 11.28 22.06
C LEU A 257 16.10 11.21 21.08
N ILE A 258 15.81 12.32 20.41
CA ILE A 258 14.78 12.37 19.36
C ILE A 258 15.43 12.58 18.02
N VAL A 259 15.17 11.68 17.08
CA VAL A 259 15.63 11.80 15.69
C VAL A 259 14.50 12.35 14.82
N LEU A 260 14.75 13.48 14.17
CA LEU A 260 13.84 14.10 13.20
C LEU A 260 14.48 13.99 11.81
N ASP A 261 13.98 13.03 11.03
CA ASP A 261 14.56 12.69 9.72
C ASP A 261 13.92 13.49 8.58
N ASP A 262 14.76 14.05 7.72
CA ASP A 262 14.46 14.82 6.49
C ASP A 262 13.68 16.13 6.69
N ILE A 263 14.05 16.99 7.65
CA ILE A 263 13.40 18.30 7.82
C ILE A 263 13.66 19.23 6.60
N TRP A 264 12.59 19.77 6.02
CA TRP A 264 12.64 20.56 4.79
C TRP A 264 12.71 22.09 4.97
N THR A 265 12.14 22.64 6.04
CA THR A 265 12.02 24.10 6.23
C THR A 265 12.36 24.53 7.65
N LYS A 266 12.79 25.79 7.82
CA LYS A 266 13.08 26.38 9.13
C LYS A 266 11.82 26.43 10.00
N HIS A 267 10.69 26.79 9.38
CA HIS A 267 9.38 26.81 10.03
C HIS A 267 8.99 25.46 10.62
N ALA A 268 9.22 24.36 9.89
CA ALA A 268 8.92 23.02 10.40
C ALA A 268 9.68 22.71 11.69
N TRP A 269 10.96 23.07 11.75
CA TRP A 269 11.76 22.95 12.96
C TRP A 269 11.26 23.87 14.09
N ASP A 270 10.95 25.13 13.76
CA ASP A 270 10.45 26.10 14.74
C ASP A 270 9.13 25.68 15.39
N GLU A 271 8.27 24.97 14.65
CA GLU A 271 7.06 24.37 15.20
C GLU A 271 7.32 23.15 16.07
N LEU A 272 8.23 22.26 15.64
CA LEU A 272 8.54 21.02 16.34
C LEU A 272 9.26 21.27 17.67
N LYS A 273 10.19 22.22 17.71
CA LYS A 273 11.03 22.48 18.88
C LYS A 273 10.24 22.91 20.12
N MET A 274 9.02 23.43 19.95
CA MET A 274 8.15 23.85 21.05
C MET A 274 7.75 22.71 21.99
N ALA A 275 7.79 21.45 21.52
CA ALA A 275 7.44 20.29 22.33
C ALA A 275 8.60 19.77 23.19
N PHE A 276 9.84 20.20 22.94
CA PHE A 276 11.04 19.63 23.57
C PHE A 276 11.54 20.52 24.71
N PRO A 277 11.60 20.01 25.95
CA PRO A 277 12.08 20.77 27.09
C PRO A 277 13.60 20.92 27.04
N SER A 278 14.09 22.14 27.25
CA SER A 278 15.51 22.42 27.40
C SER A 278 15.89 22.34 28.87
N ASN A 279 16.26 21.15 29.31
CA ASN A 279 16.62 20.86 30.70
C ASN A 279 18.09 20.50 30.80
N GLU A 280 18.68 20.67 31.98
CA GLU A 280 20.08 20.33 32.26
C GLU A 280 20.34 18.81 32.38
N ASN A 281 19.64 18.00 31.58
CA ASN A 281 19.64 16.53 31.65
C ASN A 281 20.42 15.86 30.50
N GLY A 282 21.13 16.64 29.69
CA GLY A 282 21.98 16.14 28.61
C GLY A 282 21.21 15.55 27.42
N SER A 283 19.94 15.94 27.23
CA SER A 283 19.12 15.45 26.11
C SER A 283 19.64 15.94 24.75
N ARG A 284 19.32 15.19 23.70
CA ARG A 284 19.82 15.43 22.34
C ARG A 284 18.70 15.34 21.31
N ILE A 285 18.81 16.16 20.27
CA ILE A 285 17.99 16.05 19.06
C ILE A 285 18.93 15.86 17.87
N LEU A 286 18.70 14.80 17.09
CA LEU A 286 19.43 14.54 15.86
C LEU A 286 18.53 14.88 14.67
N ILE A 287 18.93 15.86 13.87
CA ILE A 287 18.19 16.26 12.67
C ILE A 287 18.94 15.78 11.43
N THR A 288 18.23 15.24 10.46
CA THR A 288 18.78 15.13 9.10
C THR A 288 18.07 16.11 8.16
N SER A 289 18.82 16.76 7.27
CA SER A 289 18.22 17.65 6.27
C SER A 289 19.02 17.67 4.97
N ARG A 290 18.31 17.89 3.86
CA ARG A 290 18.93 18.22 2.56
C ARG A 290 19.31 19.70 2.46
N ASN A 291 18.70 20.56 3.28
CA ASN A 291 18.83 22.00 3.21
C ASN A 291 19.86 22.51 4.25
N LYS A 292 20.91 23.15 3.75
CA LYS A 292 21.97 23.74 4.57
C LYS A 292 21.44 24.79 5.54
N ASP A 293 20.52 25.64 5.08
CA ASP A 293 20.00 26.73 5.89
C ASP A 293 19.14 26.22 7.05
N VAL A 294 18.44 25.10 6.85
CA VAL A 294 17.65 24.45 7.90
C VAL A 294 18.58 23.81 8.92
N ALA A 295 19.61 23.08 8.45
CA ALA A 295 20.58 22.44 9.32
C ALA A 295 21.31 23.46 10.20
N ILE A 296 21.74 24.60 9.64
CA ILE A 296 22.37 25.70 10.39
C ILE A 296 21.40 26.33 11.37
N HIS A 297 20.16 26.62 10.94
CA HIS A 297 19.13 27.24 11.79
C HIS A 297 18.77 26.38 12.99
N ALA A 298 18.78 25.05 12.84
CA ALA A 298 18.40 24.14 13.89
C ALA A 298 19.56 23.74 14.83
N ASN A 299 20.80 23.75 14.34
CA ASN A 299 21.95 23.24 15.08
C ASN A 299 22.31 24.17 16.25
N THR A 300 22.29 23.63 17.46
CA THR A 300 22.70 24.35 18.68
C THR A 300 24.03 23.87 19.24
N SER A 301 24.57 22.75 18.74
CA SER A 301 25.91 22.29 19.14
C SER A 301 26.99 23.31 18.78
N LEU A 302 28.07 23.34 19.56
CA LEU A 302 29.19 24.29 19.40
C LEU A 302 29.93 24.17 18.05
N GLY A 303 29.66 23.14 17.24
CA GLY A 303 30.26 22.92 15.93
C GLY A 303 29.28 23.14 14.77
N ASP A 304 29.81 23.30 13.56
CA ASP A 304 29.01 23.36 12.34
C ASP A 304 28.20 22.07 12.12
N PRO A 305 27.02 22.16 11.46
CA PRO A 305 26.29 20.98 11.02
C PRO A 305 27.17 20.00 10.25
N TYR A 306 26.97 18.71 10.52
CA TYR A 306 27.77 17.64 9.93
C TYR A 306 27.42 17.45 8.45
N GLN A 307 28.27 17.93 7.55
CA GLN A 307 28.16 17.68 6.11
C GLN A 307 28.60 16.24 5.77
N LEU A 308 27.64 15.39 5.42
CA LEU A 308 27.93 14.03 4.98
C LEU A 308 28.57 14.05 3.58
N ARG A 309 29.72 13.39 3.46
CA ARG A 309 30.49 13.25 2.22
C ARG A 309 29.93 12.15 1.31
N PHE A 310 30.33 12.19 0.04
CA PHE A 310 30.17 11.08 -0.89
C PHE A 310 31.15 9.94 -0.57
N LEU A 311 30.81 8.74 -1.04
CA LEU A 311 31.70 7.58 -0.97
C LEU A 311 32.89 7.77 -1.90
N THR A 312 34.04 7.24 -1.49
CA THR A 312 35.22 7.12 -2.36
C THR A 312 34.97 6.06 -3.44
N ASP A 313 35.78 6.06 -4.51
CA ASP A 313 35.74 5.02 -5.56
C ASP A 313 35.84 3.60 -4.97
N ALA A 314 36.71 3.42 -3.97
CA ALA A 314 36.93 2.14 -3.31
C ALA A 314 35.69 1.71 -2.51
N GLU A 315 35.14 2.60 -1.69
CA GLU A 315 33.90 2.34 -0.93
C GLU A 315 32.71 2.08 -1.85
N SER A 316 32.64 2.80 -2.97
CA SER A 316 31.58 2.66 -3.98
C SER A 316 31.59 1.30 -4.65
N TRP A 317 32.79 0.84 -5.05
CA TRP A 317 32.96 -0.49 -5.62
C TRP A 317 32.62 -1.59 -4.61
N GLU A 318 33.09 -1.48 -3.37
CA GLU A 318 32.80 -2.48 -2.35
C GLU A 318 31.31 -2.53 -1.99
N LEU A 319 30.62 -1.38 -1.93
CA LEU A 319 29.16 -1.34 -1.77
C LEU A 319 28.45 -2.04 -2.94
N LEU A 320 28.85 -1.73 -4.18
CA LEU A 320 28.29 -2.37 -5.39
C LEU A 320 28.48 -3.89 -5.34
N LYS A 321 29.72 -4.32 -5.09
CA LYS A 321 30.10 -5.73 -5.02
C LYS A 321 29.30 -6.47 -3.94
N LYS A 322 29.17 -5.91 -2.74
CA LYS A 322 28.39 -6.49 -1.64
C LYS A 322 26.91 -6.63 -1.97
N LYS A 323 26.35 -5.69 -2.74
CA LYS A 323 24.92 -5.71 -3.12
C LYS A 323 24.64 -6.63 -4.32
N VAL A 324 25.61 -6.85 -5.20
CA VAL A 324 25.45 -7.68 -6.40
C VAL A 324 25.76 -9.16 -6.15
N PHE A 325 26.77 -9.45 -5.32
CA PHE A 325 27.27 -10.81 -5.11
C PHE A 325 26.92 -11.32 -3.70
N PRO A 326 26.33 -12.52 -3.56
CA PRO A 326 26.17 -13.18 -2.27
C PRO A 326 27.52 -13.38 -1.58
N LYS A 327 27.50 -13.45 -0.24
CA LYS A 327 28.69 -13.76 0.58
C LYS A 327 29.37 -15.04 0.06
N GLY A 328 30.68 -14.96 -0.19
CA GLY A 328 31.49 -16.08 -0.67
C GLY A 328 31.49 -16.31 -2.20
N THR A 329 30.75 -15.52 -2.99
CA THR A 329 30.78 -15.65 -4.45
C THR A 329 32.04 -15.00 -5.04
N ARG A 330 32.74 -15.72 -5.92
CA ARG A 330 33.94 -15.19 -6.61
C ARG A 330 33.51 -14.29 -7.77
N CYS A 331 34.06 -13.08 -7.82
CA CYS A 331 33.93 -12.17 -8.95
C CYS A 331 35.11 -12.40 -9.90
N SER A 332 34.85 -12.61 -11.19
CA SER A 332 35.90 -12.67 -12.21
C SER A 332 36.59 -11.31 -12.35
N ARG A 333 37.86 -11.30 -12.76
CA ARG A 333 38.65 -10.05 -12.92
C ARG A 333 38.05 -9.08 -13.95
N GLU A 334 37.41 -9.60 -15.01
CA GLU A 334 36.74 -8.78 -16.02
C GLU A 334 35.51 -8.04 -15.46
N LEU A 335 34.63 -8.77 -14.76
CA LEU A 335 33.48 -8.17 -14.07
C LEU A 335 33.90 -7.19 -12.96
N GLU A 336 35.02 -7.45 -12.29
CA GLU A 336 35.56 -6.51 -11.31
C GLU A 336 35.98 -5.18 -11.97
N ASN A 337 36.67 -5.24 -13.11
CA ASN A 337 37.08 -4.04 -13.84
C ASN A 337 35.86 -3.24 -14.34
N LEU A 338 34.89 -3.91 -14.98
CA LEU A 338 33.64 -3.29 -15.42
C LEU A 338 32.84 -2.73 -14.23
N GLY A 339 32.75 -3.48 -13.15
CA GLY A 339 32.07 -3.07 -11.93
C GLY A 339 32.68 -1.81 -11.30
N LYS A 340 34.02 -1.71 -11.26
CA LYS A 340 34.72 -0.50 -10.83
C LYS A 340 34.42 0.70 -11.72
N GLN A 341 34.35 0.51 -13.04
CA GLN A 341 33.96 1.57 -13.98
C GLN A 341 32.53 2.04 -13.74
N ILE A 342 31.58 1.11 -13.61
CA ILE A 342 30.18 1.41 -13.30
C ILE A 342 30.05 2.16 -11.96
N ALA A 343 30.75 1.71 -10.92
CA ALA A 343 30.75 2.36 -9.61
C ALA A 343 31.29 3.80 -9.68
N ARG A 344 32.35 4.03 -10.45
CA ARG A 344 32.90 5.39 -10.69
C ARG A 344 31.90 6.31 -11.35
N LYS A 345 31.14 5.83 -12.33
CA LYS A 345 30.08 6.63 -12.97
C LYS A 345 28.93 6.99 -12.03
N CYS A 346 28.85 6.38 -10.85
CA CYS A 346 27.88 6.74 -9.81
C CYS A 346 28.35 7.89 -8.89
N TYR A 347 29.58 8.40 -9.07
CA TYR A 347 30.11 9.56 -8.35
C TYR A 347 30.00 9.49 -6.82
N GLY A 348 30.16 8.28 -6.26
CA GLY A 348 30.14 8.09 -4.81
C GLY A 348 28.77 8.24 -4.16
N LEU A 349 27.67 8.31 -4.93
CA LEU A 349 26.31 8.42 -4.40
C LEU A 349 25.75 7.02 -4.06
N PRO A 350 25.53 6.68 -2.77
CA PRO A 350 25.07 5.36 -2.35
C PRO A 350 23.77 4.90 -3.02
N LEU A 351 22.78 5.79 -3.17
CA LEU A 351 21.50 5.43 -3.80
C LEU A 351 21.69 4.97 -5.25
N ALA A 352 22.46 5.71 -6.06
CA ALA A 352 22.73 5.34 -7.44
C ALA A 352 23.42 3.97 -7.53
N ILE A 353 24.41 3.74 -6.66
CA ILE A 353 25.15 2.47 -6.58
C ILE A 353 24.20 1.31 -6.25
N VAL A 354 23.34 1.48 -5.23
CA VAL A 354 22.41 0.45 -4.76
C VAL A 354 21.34 0.12 -5.82
N VAL A 355 20.86 1.12 -6.54
CA VAL A 355 19.90 0.93 -7.65
C VAL A 355 20.55 0.18 -8.81
N ILE A 356 21.75 0.57 -9.23
CA ILE A 356 22.50 -0.16 -10.27
C ILE A 356 22.81 -1.59 -9.83
N ALA A 357 23.16 -1.79 -8.56
CA ALA A 357 23.36 -3.13 -8.00
C ALA A 357 22.10 -4.00 -8.15
N GLY A 358 20.92 -3.43 -7.95
CA GLY A 358 19.64 -4.11 -8.14
C GLY A 358 19.40 -4.58 -9.58
N ILE A 359 19.81 -3.76 -10.57
CA ILE A 359 19.78 -4.14 -11.99
C ILE A 359 20.76 -5.29 -12.24
N LEU A 360 22.02 -5.14 -11.84
CA LEU A 360 23.08 -6.13 -12.06
C LEU A 360 22.82 -7.45 -11.32
N LYS A 361 22.10 -7.43 -10.19
CA LYS A 361 21.70 -8.64 -9.46
C LYS A 361 20.79 -9.54 -10.28
N LYS A 362 19.93 -8.97 -11.13
CA LYS A 362 18.95 -9.69 -11.97
C LYS A 362 19.46 -9.99 -13.39
N MET A 363 20.71 -9.60 -13.69
CA MET A 363 21.38 -9.89 -14.96
C MET A 363 22.33 -11.07 -14.84
N ASP A 364 22.54 -11.73 -15.97
CA ASP A 364 23.56 -12.77 -16.11
C ASP A 364 24.94 -12.19 -15.75
N LYS A 365 25.76 -12.98 -15.06
CA LYS A 365 27.11 -12.59 -14.65
C LYS A 365 28.10 -12.75 -15.81
N ALA A 366 27.72 -12.24 -16.99
CA ALA A 366 28.53 -12.20 -18.19
C ALA A 366 29.02 -10.76 -18.44
N PRO A 367 30.28 -10.55 -18.86
CA PRO A 367 30.81 -9.22 -19.16
C PRO A 367 29.96 -8.43 -20.15
N SER A 368 29.47 -9.07 -21.21
CA SER A 368 28.61 -8.46 -22.25
C SER A 368 27.31 -7.86 -21.70
N SER A 369 26.74 -8.45 -20.63
CA SER A 369 25.55 -7.92 -19.96
C SER A 369 25.88 -6.66 -19.15
N TRP A 370 27.03 -6.63 -18.50
CA TRP A 370 27.48 -5.50 -17.69
C TRP A 370 27.93 -4.32 -18.55
N GLU A 371 28.55 -4.57 -19.71
CA GLU A 371 28.87 -3.55 -20.70
C GLU A 371 27.64 -2.78 -21.19
N LYS A 372 26.49 -3.45 -21.32
CA LYS A 372 25.23 -2.77 -21.66
C LYS A 372 24.82 -1.79 -20.57
N VAL A 373 25.00 -2.13 -19.29
CA VAL A 373 24.71 -1.22 -18.18
C VAL A 373 25.74 -0.08 -18.15
N GLU A 374 27.02 -0.41 -18.27
CA GLU A 374 28.11 0.57 -18.30
C GLU A 374 27.91 1.65 -19.37
N LYS A 375 27.50 1.26 -20.59
CA LYS A 375 27.20 2.19 -21.69
C LYS A 375 25.99 3.07 -21.45
N ASN A 376 24.97 2.56 -20.73
CA ASN A 376 23.74 3.29 -20.44
C ASN A 376 23.84 4.17 -19.20
N VAL A 377 24.77 3.88 -18.29
CA VAL A 377 25.09 4.76 -17.17
C VAL A 377 25.92 5.91 -17.71
N THR A 378 25.28 7.07 -17.87
CA THR A 378 25.94 8.33 -18.18
C THR A 378 26.77 8.79 -16.98
N THR A 379 27.76 9.64 -17.25
CA THR A 379 28.60 10.25 -16.23
C THR A 379 27.74 11.19 -15.36
N ILE A 380 27.34 10.74 -14.17
CA ILE A 380 26.35 11.43 -13.33
C ILE A 380 26.96 12.60 -12.56
N GLU A 381 26.68 13.84 -12.95
CA GLU A 381 26.80 14.91 -11.94
C GLU A 381 25.75 14.69 -10.85
N PRO A 382 25.99 15.06 -9.56
CA PRO A 382 25.03 14.82 -8.49
C PRO A 382 23.60 15.29 -8.84
N LYS A 383 23.47 16.41 -9.57
CA LYS A 383 22.18 16.97 -10.07
C LYS A 383 21.46 16.09 -11.11
N GLN A 384 22.13 15.13 -11.75
CA GLN A 384 21.64 14.24 -12.81
C GLN A 384 21.27 12.83 -12.31
N CYS A 385 21.26 12.58 -11.00
CA CYS A 385 20.96 11.26 -10.41
C CYS A 385 19.64 10.64 -10.94
N MET A 386 18.68 11.46 -11.37
CA MET A 386 17.41 10.99 -11.94
C MET A 386 17.58 10.08 -13.16
N GLU A 387 18.58 10.31 -14.02
CA GLU A 387 18.81 9.48 -15.21
C GLU A 387 19.11 8.02 -14.83
N VAL A 388 19.91 7.82 -13.78
CA VAL A 388 20.23 6.47 -13.28
C VAL A 388 19.07 5.82 -12.55
N LEU A 389 18.25 6.59 -11.84
CA LEU A 389 17.02 6.05 -11.27
C LEU A 389 16.06 5.60 -12.38
N GLU A 390 15.92 6.38 -13.46
CA GLU A 390 15.11 6.02 -14.63
C GLU A 390 15.62 4.76 -15.34
N LEU A 391 16.93 4.48 -15.34
CA LEU A 391 17.46 3.21 -15.86
C LEU A 391 16.87 2.00 -15.12
N SER A 392 16.65 2.10 -13.81
CA SER A 392 16.04 1.00 -13.05
C SER A 392 14.62 0.71 -13.50
N TYR A 393 13.82 1.76 -13.74
CA TYR A 393 12.48 1.63 -14.29
C TYR A 393 12.48 1.05 -15.70
N LYS A 394 13.42 1.47 -16.56
CA LYS A 394 13.58 0.91 -17.92
C LYS A 394 13.88 -0.59 -17.88
N HIS A 395 14.65 -1.05 -16.89
CA HIS A 395 15.02 -2.45 -16.70
C HIS A 395 13.99 -3.31 -15.94
N LEU A 396 12.89 -2.72 -15.44
CA LEU A 396 11.84 -3.48 -14.78
C LEU A 396 11.05 -4.34 -15.77
N PRO A 397 10.74 -5.60 -15.42
CA PRO A 397 9.70 -6.38 -16.08
C PRO A 397 8.40 -5.58 -16.16
N TYR A 398 7.68 -5.76 -17.26
CA TYR A 398 6.51 -4.96 -17.55
C TYR A 398 5.44 -5.01 -16.45
N HIS A 399 5.15 -6.20 -15.90
CA HIS A 399 4.18 -6.40 -14.82
C HIS A 399 4.54 -5.66 -13.51
N LEU A 400 5.82 -5.35 -13.27
CA LEU A 400 6.27 -4.61 -12.09
C LEU A 400 6.21 -3.10 -12.27
N LYS A 401 6.15 -2.58 -13.51
CA LYS A 401 6.18 -1.13 -13.76
C LYS A 401 5.00 -0.41 -13.12
N ALA A 402 3.78 -0.95 -13.30
CA ALA A 402 2.58 -0.38 -12.68
C ALA A 402 2.64 -0.48 -11.14
N CYS A 403 3.09 -1.62 -10.61
CA CYS A 403 3.27 -1.82 -9.17
C CYS A 403 4.26 -0.81 -8.57
N PHE A 404 5.38 -0.57 -9.25
CA PHE A 404 6.41 0.38 -8.81
C PHE A 404 5.94 1.83 -8.89
N LEU A 405 5.35 2.26 -10.01
CA LEU A 405 4.81 3.61 -10.13
C LEU A 405 3.69 3.88 -9.13
N HIS A 406 2.94 2.85 -8.73
CA HIS A 406 1.89 3.01 -7.73
C HIS A 406 2.44 3.46 -6.37
N PHE A 407 3.71 3.23 -6.03
CA PHE A 407 4.28 3.81 -4.81
C PHE A 407 4.25 5.34 -4.80
N GLY A 408 4.29 5.99 -5.97
CA GLY A 408 4.22 7.45 -6.08
C GLY A 408 2.86 8.05 -5.69
N VAL A 409 1.79 7.24 -5.57
CA VAL A 409 0.49 7.76 -5.13
C VAL A 409 0.45 8.07 -3.63
N PHE A 410 1.35 7.47 -2.86
CA PHE A 410 1.46 7.68 -1.41
C PHE A 410 2.28 8.94 -1.14
N PRO A 411 2.13 9.59 0.03
CA PRO A 411 3.00 10.69 0.41
C PRO A 411 4.49 10.31 0.38
N GLU A 412 5.36 11.29 0.13
CA GLU A 412 6.81 11.09 0.30
C GLU A 412 7.07 10.60 1.75
N ASP A 413 7.97 9.62 1.88
CA ASP A 413 8.29 8.95 3.14
C ASP A 413 7.09 8.34 3.88
N PHE A 414 5.98 8.05 3.20
CA PHE A 414 4.88 7.32 3.83
C PHE A 414 5.30 5.89 4.15
N GLU A 415 5.13 5.45 5.40
CA GLU A 415 5.29 4.04 5.77
C GLU A 415 4.06 3.25 5.30
N ILE A 416 4.20 2.51 4.20
CA ILE A 416 3.07 1.84 3.54
C ILE A 416 2.82 0.48 4.20
N PRO A 417 1.61 0.22 4.73
CA PRO A 417 1.25 -1.13 5.13
C PRO A 417 1.17 -2.05 3.91
N VAL A 418 1.99 -3.11 3.89
CA VAL A 418 2.06 -4.05 2.75
C VAL A 418 0.71 -4.66 2.40
N ARG A 419 -0.13 -4.92 3.42
CA ARG A 419 -1.51 -5.38 3.22
C ARG A 419 -2.35 -4.40 2.40
N LYS A 420 -2.25 -3.10 2.69
CA LYS A 420 -2.98 -2.04 1.96
C LYS A 420 -2.50 -2.01 0.51
N LEU A 421 -1.19 -2.02 0.31
CA LEU A 421 -0.57 -2.00 -1.02
C LEU A 421 -1.01 -3.20 -1.89
N ILE A 422 -0.94 -4.42 -1.35
CA ILE A 422 -1.36 -5.63 -2.07
C ILE A 422 -2.83 -5.56 -2.48
N HIS A 423 -3.71 -5.20 -1.54
CA HIS A 423 -5.14 -5.13 -1.83
C HIS A 423 -5.46 -4.07 -2.89
N MET A 424 -4.71 -2.96 -2.89
CA MET A 424 -4.80 -1.94 -3.94
C MET A 424 -4.31 -2.50 -5.28
N TRP A 425 -3.15 -3.16 -5.35
CA TRP A 425 -2.64 -3.75 -6.60
C TRP A 425 -3.60 -4.76 -7.21
N VAL A 426 -4.25 -5.57 -6.36
CA VAL A 426 -5.29 -6.51 -6.79
C VAL A 426 -6.52 -5.77 -7.34
N ALA A 427 -7.00 -4.74 -6.64
CA ALA A 427 -8.17 -3.97 -7.04
C ALA A 427 -7.92 -3.11 -8.29
N GLU A 428 -6.71 -2.58 -8.45
CA GLU A 428 -6.23 -1.89 -9.64
C GLU A 428 -6.10 -2.80 -10.86
N GLY A 429 -5.99 -4.12 -10.62
CA GLY A 429 -5.80 -5.11 -11.67
C GLY A 429 -4.37 -5.25 -12.16
N PHE A 430 -3.38 -4.84 -11.36
CA PHE A 430 -1.96 -5.00 -11.70
C PHE A 430 -1.51 -6.45 -11.58
N ILE A 431 -2.28 -7.26 -10.85
CA ILE A 431 -1.97 -8.66 -10.57
C ILE A 431 -2.87 -9.55 -11.43
N GLN A 432 -2.24 -10.34 -12.29
CA GLN A 432 -2.94 -11.30 -13.14
C GLN A 432 -3.08 -12.66 -12.45
N PRO A 433 -4.21 -13.37 -12.62
CA PRO A 433 -4.39 -14.69 -12.04
C PRO A 433 -3.53 -15.74 -12.77
N THR A 434 -2.74 -16.50 -12.02
CA THR A 434 -2.06 -17.71 -12.49
C THR A 434 -2.75 -18.97 -11.99
N ARG A 435 -2.53 -20.11 -12.66
CA ARG A 435 -3.09 -21.39 -12.22
C ARG A 435 -2.45 -21.76 -10.88
N ASN A 436 -3.27 -21.95 -9.85
CA ASN A 436 -2.92 -22.43 -8.51
C ASN A 436 -2.29 -21.44 -7.51
N THR A 437 -2.15 -20.15 -7.84
CA THR A 437 -1.62 -19.14 -6.91
C THR A 437 -2.66 -18.06 -6.63
N SER A 438 -2.76 -17.61 -5.38
CA SER A 438 -3.67 -16.53 -5.00
C SER A 438 -3.15 -15.17 -5.49
N LEU A 439 -4.05 -14.20 -5.69
CA LEU A 439 -3.67 -12.84 -6.11
C LEU A 439 -2.78 -12.14 -5.08
N GLU A 440 -2.96 -12.38 -3.77
CA GLU A 440 -2.12 -11.80 -2.73
C GLU A 440 -0.71 -12.39 -2.73
N GLU A 441 -0.56 -13.69 -3.00
CA GLU A 441 0.76 -14.33 -3.13
C GLU A 441 1.53 -13.76 -4.32
N ILE A 442 0.89 -13.63 -5.49
CA ILE A 442 1.53 -13.03 -6.68
C ILE A 442 1.92 -11.57 -6.40
N ALA A 443 1.07 -10.82 -5.70
CA ALA A 443 1.37 -9.45 -5.29
C ALA A 443 2.54 -9.37 -4.29
N GLU A 444 2.61 -10.30 -3.32
CA GLU A 444 3.73 -10.42 -2.39
C GLU A 444 5.03 -10.77 -3.14
N GLU A 445 4.98 -11.68 -4.12
CA GLU A 445 6.13 -12.01 -4.98
C GLU A 445 6.61 -10.81 -5.79
N ASN A 446 5.69 -10.04 -6.39
CA ASN A 446 6.01 -8.82 -7.11
C ASN A 446 6.68 -7.77 -6.21
N LEU A 447 6.18 -7.61 -4.98
CA LEU A 447 6.80 -6.73 -3.98
C LEU A 447 8.22 -7.21 -3.62
N LEU A 448 8.40 -8.52 -3.42
CA LEU A 448 9.70 -9.10 -3.12
C LEU A 448 10.70 -8.90 -4.27
N ASP A 449 10.27 -8.98 -5.54
CA ASP A 449 11.16 -8.69 -6.67
C ASP A 449 11.58 -7.21 -6.69
N LEU A 450 10.68 -6.28 -6.35
CA LEU A 450 11.02 -4.86 -6.21
C LEU A 450 12.00 -4.60 -5.06
N VAL A 451 11.83 -5.29 -3.92
CA VAL A 451 12.79 -5.25 -2.80
C VAL A 451 14.15 -5.83 -3.22
N ASP A 452 14.15 -6.96 -3.92
CA ASP A 452 15.38 -7.60 -4.42
C ASP A 452 16.17 -6.73 -5.38
N ARG A 453 15.49 -5.84 -6.10
CA ARG A 453 16.06 -4.83 -7.00
C ARG A 453 16.47 -3.54 -6.28
N ASN A 454 16.40 -3.53 -4.94
CA ASN A 454 16.70 -2.38 -4.08
C ASN A 454 15.86 -1.13 -4.40
N LEU A 455 14.66 -1.29 -4.96
CA LEU A 455 13.76 -0.17 -5.24
C LEU A 455 12.80 0.11 -4.07
N VAL A 456 12.60 -0.88 -3.21
CA VAL A 456 11.71 -0.82 -2.05
C VAL A 456 12.48 -1.20 -0.79
N LEU A 457 12.34 -0.39 0.25
CA LEU A 457 12.89 -0.59 1.58
C LEU A 457 11.87 -1.30 2.48
N ILE A 458 12.34 -2.24 3.29
CA ILE A 458 11.53 -2.88 4.33
C ILE A 458 11.70 -2.07 5.61
N GLU A 459 10.61 -1.54 6.16
CA GLU A 459 10.64 -0.78 7.42
C GLU A 459 10.37 -1.71 8.61
N GLN A 460 9.35 -2.56 8.53
CA GLN A 460 9.02 -3.50 9.60
C GLN A 460 8.74 -4.90 9.07
N ARG A 461 9.17 -5.91 9.83
CA ARG A 461 8.81 -7.31 9.62
C ARG A 461 7.73 -7.76 10.61
N ARG A 462 6.95 -8.74 10.19
CA ARG A 462 6.02 -9.48 11.04
C ARG A 462 6.82 -10.54 11.81
N ALA A 463 6.24 -11.05 12.91
CA ALA A 463 6.84 -12.12 13.72
C ALA A 463 7.14 -13.42 12.92
N ASN A 464 6.44 -13.64 11.80
CA ASN A 464 6.69 -14.76 10.89
C ASN A 464 7.69 -14.42 9.76
N GLY A 465 8.50 -13.37 9.90
CA GLY A 465 9.50 -12.94 8.93
C GLY A 465 8.97 -12.16 7.71
N GLY A 466 7.66 -12.27 7.40
CA GLY A 466 7.05 -11.57 6.27
C GLY A 466 7.02 -10.05 6.42
N ILE A 467 6.95 -9.30 5.32
CA ILE A 467 6.99 -7.83 5.33
C ILE A 467 5.70 -7.26 5.93
N LYS A 468 5.83 -6.39 6.94
CA LYS A 468 4.69 -5.70 7.59
C LYS A 468 4.44 -4.36 6.91
N THR A 469 5.48 -3.56 6.77
CA THR A 469 5.45 -2.24 6.17
C THR A 469 6.69 -2.02 5.30
N CYS A 470 6.56 -1.18 4.28
CA CYS A 470 7.62 -0.85 3.34
C CYS A 470 7.54 0.62 2.92
N ARG A 471 8.60 1.10 2.30
CA ARG A 471 8.72 2.47 1.78
C ARG A 471 9.62 2.50 0.53
N ILE A 472 9.52 3.54 -0.28
CA ILE A 472 10.53 3.85 -1.30
C ILE A 472 11.30 5.11 -0.91
N HIS A 473 12.57 5.19 -1.31
CA HIS A 473 13.39 6.37 -1.04
C HIS A 473 12.82 7.63 -1.73
N GLY A 474 12.89 8.81 -1.11
CA GLY A 474 12.33 10.06 -1.64
C GLY A 474 12.66 10.35 -3.11
N MET A 475 13.93 10.23 -3.52
CA MET A 475 14.29 10.40 -4.95
C MET A 475 13.69 9.35 -5.91
N LEU A 476 13.42 8.12 -5.44
CA LEU A 476 12.68 7.13 -6.23
C LEU A 476 11.19 7.49 -6.30
N HIS A 477 10.65 8.11 -5.24
CA HIS A 477 9.30 8.65 -5.24
C HIS A 477 9.17 9.79 -6.26
N ASP A 478 10.10 10.76 -6.26
CA ASP A 478 10.17 11.83 -7.25
C ASP A 478 10.21 11.28 -8.68
N MET A 479 11.01 10.23 -8.91
CA MET A 479 11.06 9.54 -10.20
C MET A 479 9.71 8.91 -10.55
N CYS A 480 9.04 8.24 -9.60
CA CYS A 480 7.71 7.65 -9.82
C CYS A 480 6.67 8.72 -10.15
N VAL A 481 6.67 9.86 -9.46
CA VAL A 481 5.75 10.98 -9.72
C VAL A 481 6.01 11.55 -11.13
N LYS A 482 7.25 11.90 -11.44
CA LYS A 482 7.63 12.42 -12.76
C LYS A 482 7.23 11.45 -13.87
N LYS A 483 7.55 10.17 -13.70
CA LYS A 483 7.28 9.17 -14.73
C LYS A 483 5.80 8.81 -14.85
N ALA A 484 5.05 8.91 -13.76
CA ALA A 484 3.60 8.77 -13.78
C ALA A 484 2.93 9.93 -14.52
N GLU A 485 3.42 11.16 -14.41
CA GLU A 485 2.91 12.29 -15.19
C GLU A 485 3.19 12.10 -16.69
N GLU A 486 4.41 11.71 -17.06
CA GLU A 486 4.76 11.43 -18.47
C GLU A 486 3.93 10.29 -19.08
N GLU A 487 3.54 9.30 -18.28
CA GLU A 487 2.72 8.17 -18.72
C GLU A 487 1.20 8.33 -18.48
N ASN A 488 0.74 9.48 -17.98
CA ASN A 488 -0.65 9.73 -17.56
C ASN A 488 -1.20 8.66 -16.60
N PHE A 489 -0.36 8.18 -15.67
CA PHE A 489 -0.68 7.05 -14.80
C PHE A 489 -1.44 7.46 -13.53
N PHE A 490 -0.99 8.50 -12.83
CA PHE A 490 -1.71 9.16 -11.74
C PHE A 490 -1.40 10.66 -11.70
N LYS A 491 -2.26 11.43 -11.02
CA LYS A 491 -1.99 12.82 -10.68
C LYS A 491 -2.02 13.05 -9.17
N GLU A 492 -1.00 13.73 -8.67
CA GLU A 492 -0.97 14.26 -7.32
C GLU A 492 -1.62 15.65 -7.28
N ILE A 493 -2.59 15.84 -6.39
CA ILE A 493 -3.28 17.10 -6.13
C ILE A 493 -2.86 17.58 -4.73
N LYS A 494 -1.84 18.46 -4.70
CA LYS A 494 -1.35 19.10 -3.47
C LYS A 494 -2.24 20.27 -3.01
N SER A 495 -2.80 21.00 -3.96
CA SER A 495 -3.81 22.06 -3.75
C SER A 495 -4.63 22.22 -5.03
N LEU A 496 -5.94 22.45 -4.89
CA LEU A 496 -6.84 22.65 -6.03
C LEU A 496 -6.52 23.95 -6.79
N GLU A 497 -6.10 25.00 -6.06
CA GLU A 497 -5.66 26.26 -6.66
C GLU A 497 -4.52 26.02 -7.66
N GLN A 498 -3.53 25.21 -7.28
CA GLN A 498 -2.40 24.88 -8.16
C GLN A 498 -2.81 24.14 -9.43
N CYS A 499 -3.90 23.35 -9.38
CA CYS A 499 -4.41 22.64 -10.56
C CYS A 499 -5.14 23.61 -11.51
N ILE A 500 -5.92 24.53 -10.96
CA ILE A 500 -6.65 25.57 -11.71
C ILE A 500 -5.67 26.54 -12.38
N TYR A 501 -4.67 27.03 -11.64
CA TYR A 501 -3.66 27.97 -12.19
C TYR A 501 -2.80 27.37 -13.29
N LYS A 502 -2.55 26.05 -13.27
CA LYS A 502 -1.70 25.37 -14.25
C LYS A 502 -2.46 24.83 -15.47
N ALA A 503 -3.78 25.01 -15.55
CA ALA A 503 -4.64 24.48 -16.61
C ALA A 503 -4.39 22.99 -16.89
N VAL A 504 -4.14 22.19 -15.84
CA VAL A 504 -3.84 20.76 -16.00
C VAL A 504 -5.12 20.06 -16.43
N ASP A 505 -5.08 19.38 -17.59
CA ASP A 505 -6.19 18.52 -18.00
C ASP A 505 -6.25 17.28 -17.11
N LEU A 506 -7.13 17.31 -16.10
CA LEU A 506 -7.33 16.18 -15.19
C LEU A 506 -8.03 15.00 -15.88
N ASN A 507 -8.59 15.18 -17.09
CA ASN A 507 -9.36 14.16 -17.81
C ASN A 507 -8.51 12.99 -18.31
N VAL A 508 -7.18 13.15 -18.33
CA VAL A 508 -6.28 12.07 -18.79
C VAL A 508 -5.86 11.11 -17.67
N PHE A 509 -6.06 11.48 -16.40
CA PHE A 509 -5.58 10.70 -15.27
C PHE A 509 -6.67 9.81 -14.68
N ARG A 510 -6.45 8.50 -14.69
CA ARG A 510 -7.35 7.52 -14.07
C ARG A 510 -7.22 7.42 -12.55
N ARG A 511 -6.12 7.93 -11.99
CA ARG A 511 -5.81 7.82 -10.57
C ARG A 511 -5.48 9.18 -10.02
N VAL A 512 -6.10 9.53 -8.91
CA VAL A 512 -5.92 10.81 -8.26
C VAL A 512 -5.56 10.58 -6.81
N SER A 513 -4.48 11.22 -6.36
CA SER A 513 -4.08 11.28 -4.96
C SER A 513 -4.19 12.70 -4.45
N VAL A 514 -5.03 12.92 -3.44
CA VAL A 514 -5.39 14.24 -2.91
C VAL A 514 -4.80 14.45 -1.53
N TYR A 515 -4.07 15.55 -1.36
CA TYR A 515 -3.36 15.91 -0.12
C TYR A 515 -3.92 17.17 0.56
N SER A 516 -4.78 17.93 -0.13
CA SER A 516 -5.52 19.07 0.41
C SER A 516 -6.90 18.68 0.93
N LEU A 517 -7.66 19.67 1.41
CA LEU A 517 -9.06 19.50 1.82
C LEU A 517 -9.87 18.85 0.69
N ALA A 518 -10.32 17.60 0.92
CA ALA A 518 -11.08 16.85 -0.07
C ALA A 518 -12.41 17.54 -0.43
N SER A 519 -12.93 18.40 0.45
CA SER A 519 -14.13 19.23 0.19
C SER A 519 -14.01 20.06 -1.08
N ASP A 520 -12.81 20.54 -1.41
CA ASP A 520 -12.61 21.46 -2.54
C ASP A 520 -12.66 20.68 -3.86
N CYS A 521 -12.09 19.46 -3.87
CA CYS A 521 -12.17 18.56 -5.01
C CYS A 521 -13.63 18.09 -5.27
N ILE A 522 -14.38 17.84 -4.21
CA ILE A 522 -15.75 17.29 -4.27
C ILE A 522 -16.79 18.38 -4.60
N SER A 523 -16.53 19.63 -4.24
CA SER A 523 -17.40 20.77 -4.56
C SER A 523 -17.17 21.36 -5.95
N SER A 524 -16.00 21.11 -6.55
CA SER A 524 -15.72 21.49 -7.93
C SER A 524 -16.67 20.75 -8.88
N LYS A 525 -17.40 21.46 -9.75
CA LYS A 525 -18.31 20.88 -10.76
C LYS A 525 -17.55 20.16 -11.90
N HIS A 526 -16.34 19.68 -11.64
CA HIS A 526 -15.54 18.96 -12.63
C HIS A 526 -16.07 17.54 -12.80
N ASP A 527 -16.06 17.07 -14.05
CA ASP A 527 -16.39 15.70 -14.39
C ASP A 527 -15.18 14.81 -14.07
N TYR A 528 -15.32 13.95 -13.05
CA TYR A 528 -14.32 12.95 -12.69
C TYR A 528 -14.77 11.53 -13.08
N SER A 529 -15.70 11.41 -14.03
CA SER A 529 -16.30 10.12 -14.40
C SER A 529 -15.30 9.12 -14.98
N HIS A 530 -14.15 9.55 -15.49
CA HIS A 530 -13.06 8.67 -15.93
C HIS A 530 -12.16 8.16 -14.79
N VAL A 531 -12.23 8.76 -13.59
CA VAL A 531 -11.36 8.42 -12.46
C VAL A 531 -11.73 7.02 -11.93
N ARG A 532 -10.71 6.16 -11.86
CA ARG A 532 -10.79 4.78 -11.37
C ARG A 532 -10.26 4.62 -9.95
N SER A 533 -9.39 5.52 -9.50
CA SER A 533 -8.84 5.47 -8.15
C SER A 533 -8.80 6.83 -7.50
N PHE A 534 -9.42 6.94 -6.34
CA PHE A 534 -9.40 8.13 -5.50
C PHE A 534 -8.75 7.80 -4.16
N LEU A 535 -7.64 8.46 -3.88
CA LEU A 535 -6.85 8.29 -2.66
C LEU A 535 -6.76 9.63 -1.95
N CYS A 536 -7.09 9.67 -0.67
CA CYS A 536 -7.04 10.89 0.14
C CYS A 536 -6.06 10.70 1.31
N TYR A 537 -5.10 11.61 1.38
CA TYR A 537 -4.10 11.74 2.44
C TYR A 537 -4.15 13.15 3.06
N GLY A 538 -5.32 13.79 3.03
CA GLY A 538 -5.53 15.13 3.57
C GLY A 538 -5.21 15.23 5.06
N ARG A 539 -4.60 16.35 5.47
CA ARG A 539 -4.15 16.59 6.85
C ARG A 539 -5.29 16.79 7.85
N GLU A 540 -6.39 17.38 7.38
CA GLU A 540 -7.55 17.70 8.21
C GLU A 540 -8.66 16.67 8.03
N LYS A 541 -9.31 16.29 9.13
CA LYS A 541 -10.48 15.41 9.07
C LYS A 541 -11.66 16.20 8.52
N THR A 542 -12.04 15.89 7.28
CA THR A 542 -13.24 16.47 6.65
C THR A 542 -14.45 15.59 6.91
N VAL A 543 -15.58 16.18 7.27
CA VAL A 543 -16.87 15.47 7.36
C VAL A 543 -17.70 15.81 6.13
N LEU A 544 -18.13 14.79 5.38
CA LEU A 544 -19.04 14.98 4.25
C LEU A 544 -20.48 14.75 4.69
N ASN A 545 -21.32 15.75 4.39
CA ASN A 545 -22.75 15.65 4.59
C ASN A 545 -23.42 14.81 3.48
N PRO A 546 -24.70 14.42 3.62
CA PRO A 546 -25.39 13.58 2.64
C PRO A 546 -25.39 14.13 1.19
N SER A 547 -25.53 15.45 1.00
CA SER A 547 -25.56 16.04 -0.35
C SER A 547 -24.18 16.02 -1.01
N GLN A 548 -23.11 16.27 -0.25
CA GLN A 548 -21.73 16.14 -0.72
C GLN A 548 -21.39 14.68 -1.07
N ILE A 549 -21.85 13.71 -0.28
CA ILE A 549 -21.63 12.28 -0.57
C ILE A 549 -22.34 11.85 -1.85
N LYS A 550 -23.56 12.38 -2.09
CA LYS A 550 -24.28 12.15 -3.34
C LYS A 550 -23.53 12.76 -4.52
N CYS A 551 -23.09 14.00 -4.41
CA CYS A 551 -22.28 14.68 -5.43
C CYS A 551 -20.98 13.92 -5.72
N PHE A 552 -20.26 13.49 -4.68
CA PHE A 552 -19.09 12.63 -4.81
C PHE A 552 -19.40 11.36 -5.62
N SER A 553 -20.50 10.68 -5.29
CA SER A 553 -20.90 9.44 -5.98
C SER A 553 -21.29 9.66 -7.43
N GLU A 554 -21.78 10.85 -7.78
CA GLU A 554 -22.16 11.23 -9.15
C GLU A 554 -20.92 11.62 -9.97
N SER A 555 -19.98 12.37 -9.38
CA SER A 555 -18.73 12.77 -10.04
C SER A 555 -17.78 11.59 -10.27
N PHE A 556 -17.80 10.58 -9.41
CA PHE A 556 -16.83 9.48 -9.41
C PHE A 556 -17.49 8.11 -9.73
N ASN A 557 -18.40 8.07 -10.70
CA ASN A 557 -19.25 6.92 -10.99
C ASN A 557 -18.53 5.66 -11.51
N LEU A 558 -17.28 5.76 -11.98
CA LEU A 558 -16.49 4.62 -12.49
C LEU A 558 -15.37 4.13 -11.54
N LEU A 559 -15.39 4.56 -10.27
CA LEU A 559 -14.38 4.20 -9.28
C LEU A 559 -14.25 2.69 -9.05
N ARG A 560 -13.00 2.27 -8.84
CA ARG A 560 -12.56 0.92 -8.47
C ARG A 560 -11.87 0.90 -7.11
N VAL A 561 -11.03 1.90 -6.85
CA VAL A 561 -10.30 2.05 -5.59
C VAL A 561 -10.73 3.35 -4.92
N LEU A 562 -11.32 3.23 -3.74
CA LEU A 562 -11.62 4.35 -2.86
C LEU A 562 -10.85 4.17 -1.56
N ASP A 563 -9.84 5.01 -1.31
CA ASP A 563 -9.17 5.10 -0.01
C ASP A 563 -9.31 6.53 0.52
N ALA A 564 -10.30 6.71 1.38
CA ALA A 564 -10.71 8.01 1.90
C ALA A 564 -10.71 8.01 3.42
N ALA A 565 -9.70 7.39 4.05
CA ALA A 565 -9.61 7.27 5.50
C ALA A 565 -9.66 8.63 6.26
N PRO A 566 -9.07 9.73 5.76
CA PRO A 566 -9.18 11.06 6.38
C PRO A 566 -10.59 11.68 6.28
N ILE A 567 -11.42 11.20 5.35
CA ILE A 567 -12.77 11.71 5.11
C ILE A 567 -13.77 10.91 5.93
N THR A 568 -14.57 11.60 6.73
CA THR A 568 -15.65 11.01 7.51
C THR A 568 -16.98 11.16 6.76
N PHE A 569 -17.57 10.05 6.36
CA PHE A 569 -18.82 10.00 5.64
C PHE A 569 -20.01 9.89 6.62
N ALA A 570 -20.97 10.81 6.51
CA ALA A 570 -22.22 10.75 7.27
C ALA A 570 -23.09 9.53 6.93
N MET A 571 -22.96 8.99 5.71
CA MET A 571 -23.62 7.78 5.23
C MET A 571 -22.71 7.02 4.26
N PHE A 572 -22.97 5.74 4.05
CA PHE A 572 -22.24 4.96 3.04
C PHE A 572 -22.47 5.55 1.63
N PRO A 573 -21.42 5.74 0.80
CA PRO A 573 -21.54 6.31 -0.54
C PRO A 573 -22.42 5.44 -1.47
N SER A 574 -22.99 6.06 -2.51
CA SER A 574 -24.10 5.49 -3.29
C SER A 574 -23.88 4.06 -3.81
N ALA A 575 -24.96 3.28 -3.84
CA ALA A 575 -25.02 1.94 -4.45
C ALA A 575 -24.72 1.91 -5.97
N LYS A 576 -24.61 3.09 -6.61
CA LYS A 576 -24.29 3.24 -8.04
C LYS A 576 -22.82 3.01 -8.36
N LEU A 577 -21.94 2.97 -7.36
CA LEU A 577 -20.50 2.76 -7.54
C LEU A 577 -20.16 1.27 -7.75
N ILE A 578 -20.85 0.61 -8.69
CA ILE A 578 -20.82 -0.85 -8.92
C ILE A 578 -19.46 -1.37 -9.41
N HIS A 579 -18.58 -0.48 -9.84
CA HIS A 579 -17.22 -0.79 -10.30
C HIS A 579 -16.22 -0.91 -9.15
N LEU A 580 -16.60 -0.56 -7.92
CA LEU A 580 -15.73 -0.61 -6.75
C LEU A 580 -15.23 -2.04 -6.48
N ARG A 581 -13.91 -2.14 -6.30
CA ARG A 581 -13.17 -3.36 -5.92
C ARG A 581 -12.50 -3.21 -4.57
N TYR A 582 -12.05 -2.01 -4.21
CA TYR A 582 -11.45 -1.69 -2.92
C TYR A 582 -12.12 -0.47 -2.32
N ILE A 583 -12.54 -0.59 -1.07
CA ILE A 583 -13.10 0.50 -0.27
C ILE A 583 -12.39 0.55 1.06
N ALA A 584 -11.83 1.71 1.40
CA ALA A 584 -11.41 2.10 2.73
C ALA A 584 -12.02 3.46 3.07
N LEU A 585 -12.96 3.46 4.01
CA LEU A 585 -13.71 4.65 4.40
C LEU A 585 -13.80 4.78 5.91
N SER A 586 -13.96 6.03 6.35
CA SER A 586 -14.33 6.37 7.71
C SER A 586 -15.75 6.92 7.73
N GLY A 587 -16.56 6.61 8.74
CA GLY A 587 -17.94 7.08 8.80
C GLY A 587 -18.51 7.19 10.20
N THR A 588 -19.56 8.00 10.34
CA THR A 588 -20.33 8.11 11.58
C THR A 588 -21.51 7.13 11.63
N PHE A 589 -21.80 6.43 10.53
CA PHE A 589 -22.88 5.47 10.45
C PHE A 589 -22.58 4.18 11.22
N ASN A 590 -23.64 3.58 11.75
CA ASN A 590 -23.62 2.35 12.56
C ASN A 590 -24.20 1.13 11.84
N VAL A 591 -24.71 1.33 10.62
CA VAL A 591 -25.33 0.30 9.79
C VAL A 591 -24.62 0.29 8.44
N LEU A 592 -24.20 -0.90 8.01
CA LEU A 592 -23.81 -1.14 6.63
C LEU A 592 -25.08 -1.50 5.83
N PRO A 593 -25.53 -0.66 4.88
CA PRO A 593 -26.84 -0.82 4.26
C PRO A 593 -26.91 -2.02 3.30
N GLU A 594 -28.11 -2.53 3.06
CA GLU A 594 -28.35 -3.63 2.09
C GLU A 594 -27.82 -3.30 0.69
N ALA A 595 -27.85 -2.01 0.32
CA ALA A 595 -27.31 -1.46 -0.91
C ALA A 595 -25.86 -1.87 -1.21
N VAL A 596 -25.03 -2.16 -0.19
CA VAL A 596 -23.65 -2.63 -0.40
C VAL A 596 -23.60 -4.00 -1.08
N SER A 597 -24.68 -4.79 -1.00
CA SER A 597 -24.79 -6.10 -1.66
C SER A 597 -24.83 -5.97 -3.19
N ASN A 598 -25.03 -4.76 -3.71
CA ASN A 598 -25.02 -4.46 -5.14
C ASN A 598 -23.61 -4.25 -5.70
N LEU A 599 -22.59 -4.13 -4.83
CA LEU A 599 -21.20 -3.93 -5.23
C LEU A 599 -20.55 -5.26 -5.63
N TRP A 600 -21.08 -5.90 -6.66
CA TRP A 600 -20.71 -7.24 -7.14
C TRP A 600 -19.22 -7.47 -7.44
N ASN A 601 -18.45 -6.41 -7.71
CA ASN A 601 -17.02 -6.46 -7.99
C ASN A 601 -16.16 -6.22 -6.74
N LEU A 602 -16.78 -5.98 -5.58
CA LEU A 602 -16.06 -5.62 -4.35
C LEU A 602 -15.20 -6.78 -3.88
N GLN A 603 -13.90 -6.54 -3.72
CA GLN A 603 -12.89 -7.50 -3.26
C GLN A 603 -12.42 -7.22 -1.84
N THR A 604 -12.28 -5.93 -1.47
CA THR A 604 -11.87 -5.49 -0.13
C THR A 604 -12.80 -4.42 0.39
N LEU A 605 -13.34 -4.64 1.59
CA LEU A 605 -14.13 -3.67 2.34
C LEU A 605 -13.43 -3.34 3.66
N ILE A 606 -13.12 -2.06 3.89
CA ILE A 606 -12.55 -1.55 5.13
C ILE A 606 -13.43 -0.39 5.61
N VAL A 607 -14.07 -0.57 6.76
CA VAL A 607 -15.00 0.42 7.35
C VAL A 607 -14.52 0.80 8.74
N ASN A 608 -14.15 2.07 8.91
CA ASN A 608 -13.80 2.64 10.20
C ASN A 608 -14.96 3.50 10.72
N THR A 609 -15.66 3.02 11.73
CA THR A 609 -16.71 3.79 12.42
C THR A 609 -16.10 4.56 13.59
N THR A 610 -16.41 5.86 13.71
CA THR A 610 -15.89 6.71 14.80
C THR A 610 -16.77 6.71 16.05
N ASN A 611 -18.07 6.45 15.91
CA ASN A 611 -19.05 6.71 16.96
C ASN A 611 -19.72 5.45 17.53
N CYS A 612 -19.35 4.25 17.05
CA CYS A 612 -20.06 3.02 17.37
C CYS A 612 -19.12 1.85 17.66
N ARG A 613 -19.52 1.02 18.64
CA ARG A 613 -18.78 -0.19 19.05
C ARG A 613 -19.10 -1.40 18.20
N ASN A 614 -20.35 -1.46 17.76
CA ASN A 614 -20.88 -2.48 16.88
C ASN A 614 -21.32 -1.81 15.57
N ILE A 615 -21.14 -2.51 14.47
CA ILE A 615 -21.70 -2.14 13.18
C ILE A 615 -22.69 -3.23 12.77
N GLU A 616 -23.95 -2.86 12.58
CA GLU A 616 -24.96 -3.78 12.08
C GLU A 616 -24.76 -3.96 10.58
N VAL A 617 -24.54 -5.21 10.15
CA VAL A 617 -24.30 -5.53 8.74
C VAL A 617 -25.59 -6.04 8.12
N LYS A 618 -26.43 -5.13 7.61
CA LYS A 618 -27.64 -5.52 6.87
C LYS A 618 -27.32 -6.06 5.48
N THR A 619 -26.13 -5.76 4.98
CA THR A 619 -25.58 -6.30 3.73
C THR A 619 -25.47 -7.82 3.74
N ASP A 620 -25.94 -8.47 2.67
CA ASP A 620 -25.70 -9.89 2.43
C ASP A 620 -24.33 -10.05 1.78
N ILE A 621 -23.26 -9.97 2.60
CA ILE A 621 -21.87 -10.00 2.14
C ILE A 621 -21.51 -11.30 1.38
N TRP A 622 -22.34 -12.33 1.52
CA TRP A 622 -22.15 -13.60 0.84
C TRP A 622 -22.63 -13.57 -0.62
N LYS A 623 -23.50 -12.61 -1.01
CA LYS A 623 -23.82 -12.32 -2.42
C LYS A 623 -22.66 -11.68 -3.17
N LEU A 624 -21.71 -11.08 -2.45
CA LEU A 624 -20.55 -10.42 -3.03
C LEU A 624 -19.49 -11.47 -3.38
N LEU A 625 -19.70 -12.19 -4.48
CA LEU A 625 -18.89 -13.35 -4.84
C LEU A 625 -17.40 -13.01 -5.07
N GLN A 626 -17.06 -11.75 -5.35
CA GLN A 626 -15.66 -11.31 -5.49
C GLN A 626 -15.02 -10.89 -4.16
N LEU A 627 -15.79 -10.80 -3.06
CA LEU A 627 -15.33 -10.28 -1.78
C LEU A 627 -14.39 -11.26 -1.09
N ARG A 628 -13.18 -10.77 -0.81
CA ARG A 628 -12.08 -11.53 -0.18
C ARG A 628 -11.82 -11.10 1.23
N HIS A 629 -11.98 -9.81 1.52
CA HIS A 629 -11.63 -9.28 2.83
C HIS A 629 -12.60 -8.24 3.36
N VAL A 630 -13.00 -8.45 4.61
CA VAL A 630 -13.81 -7.51 5.40
C VAL A 630 -13.05 -7.09 6.64
N TYR A 631 -12.80 -5.80 6.75
CA TYR A 631 -12.20 -5.16 7.91
C TYR A 631 -13.11 -4.10 8.49
N THR A 632 -13.29 -4.13 9.80
CA THR A 632 -14.07 -3.14 10.53
C THR A 632 -13.33 -2.68 11.77
N SER A 633 -13.47 -1.40 12.12
CA SER A 633 -12.98 -0.88 13.41
C SER A 633 -13.87 -1.34 14.57
N ALA A 634 -15.18 -1.45 14.35
CA ALA A 634 -16.21 -1.95 15.26
C ALA A 634 -16.51 -3.44 15.06
N ALA A 635 -17.12 -4.09 16.05
CA ALA A 635 -17.56 -5.48 15.94
C ALA A 635 -18.77 -5.60 15.00
N SER A 636 -18.63 -6.39 13.93
CA SER A 636 -19.69 -6.64 12.96
C SER A 636 -20.74 -7.57 13.52
N VAL A 637 -21.99 -7.12 13.53
CA VAL A 637 -23.16 -7.90 13.90
C VAL A 637 -23.90 -8.28 12.62
N PHE A 638 -23.84 -9.54 12.25
CA PHE A 638 -24.55 -10.10 11.11
C PHE A 638 -25.93 -10.60 11.55
N PRO A 639 -26.99 -10.38 10.75
CA PRO A 639 -28.31 -10.92 11.03
C PRO A 639 -28.26 -12.44 10.94
N THR A 640 -28.65 -13.11 12.01
CA THR A 640 -29.05 -14.53 11.98
C THR A 640 -30.45 -14.57 11.42
N SER A 641 -30.71 -15.35 10.36
CA SER A 641 -32.05 -15.37 9.81
C SER A 641 -33.02 -15.84 10.89
N SER A 642 -34.06 -15.04 11.16
CA SER A 642 -35.12 -15.43 12.07
C SER A 642 -35.71 -16.75 11.54
N SER A 643 -36.03 -17.66 12.45
CA SER A 643 -36.51 -19.02 12.21
C SER A 643 -37.76 -19.15 11.30
N SER A 644 -38.26 -18.06 10.72
CA SER A 644 -39.36 -17.99 9.76
C SER A 644 -38.95 -18.09 8.29
N SER A 645 -37.66 -18.01 7.92
CA SER A 645 -37.20 -18.07 6.52
C SER A 645 -36.95 -19.49 5.97
N ARG A 646 -37.00 -20.54 6.81
CA ARG A 646 -36.82 -21.95 6.37
C ARG A 646 -37.95 -22.48 5.47
N LYS A 647 -38.94 -21.66 5.11
CA LYS A 647 -40.06 -22.05 4.24
C LYS A 647 -39.80 -21.97 2.73
N GLY A 648 -38.56 -21.68 2.29
CA GLY A 648 -38.18 -21.81 0.88
C GLY A 648 -36.81 -22.46 0.77
N GLY A 649 -36.75 -23.72 0.32
CA GLY A 649 -35.54 -24.54 0.20
C GLY A 649 -34.49 -24.05 -0.82
N LYS A 650 -34.05 -22.80 -0.71
CA LYS A 650 -32.85 -22.31 -1.40
C LYS A 650 -31.65 -22.48 -0.46
N ASP A 651 -30.63 -23.18 -0.94
CA ASP A 651 -29.37 -23.33 -0.22
C ASP A 651 -28.81 -21.96 0.19
N PRO A 652 -28.23 -21.83 1.39
CA PRO A 652 -27.62 -20.59 1.84
C PRO A 652 -26.48 -20.21 0.90
N LEU A 653 -26.48 -18.97 0.37
CA LEU A 653 -25.44 -18.48 -0.53
C LEU A 653 -24.07 -18.54 0.15
N VAL A 654 -23.12 -19.28 -0.43
CA VAL A 654 -21.76 -19.46 0.09
C VAL A 654 -20.80 -18.55 -0.65
N ASN A 655 -19.96 -17.83 0.08
CA ASN A 655 -18.86 -17.07 -0.50
C ASN A 655 -17.55 -17.84 -0.34
N GLN A 656 -17.10 -18.45 -1.44
CA GLN A 656 -15.85 -19.23 -1.48
C GLN A 656 -14.60 -18.35 -1.56
N ASN A 657 -14.73 -17.08 -1.94
CA ASN A 657 -13.59 -16.17 -2.10
C ASN A 657 -13.27 -15.40 -0.81
N LEU A 658 -14.14 -15.45 0.20
CA LEU A 658 -13.92 -14.74 1.46
C LEU A 658 -12.81 -15.40 2.29
N ILE A 659 -11.70 -14.67 2.44
CA ILE A 659 -10.47 -15.11 3.13
C ILE A 659 -10.36 -14.47 4.52
N THR A 660 -10.90 -13.27 4.73
CA THR A 660 -10.71 -12.52 5.99
C THR A 660 -11.97 -11.83 6.50
N MET A 661 -12.23 -12.01 7.80
CA MET A 661 -13.20 -11.24 8.59
C MET A 661 -12.51 -10.75 9.87
N SER A 662 -12.30 -9.44 10.02
CA SER A 662 -11.36 -8.94 11.04
C SER A 662 -11.90 -8.76 12.45
N LYS A 663 -13.19 -8.43 12.62
CA LYS A 663 -13.83 -8.15 13.92
C LYS A 663 -15.30 -8.52 13.89
N VAL A 664 -15.61 -9.80 14.02
CA VAL A 664 -16.97 -10.33 14.13
C VAL A 664 -17.42 -10.26 15.59
N SER A 665 -18.66 -9.86 15.84
CA SER A 665 -19.25 -9.96 17.17
C SER A 665 -19.33 -11.42 17.61
N PRO A 666 -19.02 -11.76 18.87
CA PRO A 666 -19.27 -13.10 19.42
C PRO A 666 -20.69 -13.60 19.15
N ASP A 667 -21.66 -12.69 19.06
CA ASP A 667 -23.05 -13.06 18.79
C ASP A 667 -23.27 -13.66 17.41
N SER A 668 -22.49 -13.20 16.43
CA SER A 668 -22.55 -13.60 15.03
C SER A 668 -21.64 -14.79 14.70
N CYS A 669 -20.96 -15.39 15.67
CA CYS A 669 -20.21 -16.64 15.48
C CYS A 669 -21.14 -17.88 15.48
N THR A 670 -22.23 -17.83 14.71
CA THR A 670 -23.15 -18.95 14.54
C THR A 670 -22.71 -19.85 13.39
N ASP A 671 -23.14 -21.11 13.44
CA ASP A 671 -22.89 -22.10 12.38
C ASP A 671 -23.41 -21.59 11.00
N GLU A 672 -24.62 -21.04 10.98
CA GLU A 672 -25.25 -20.46 9.77
C GLU A 672 -24.39 -19.41 9.07
N ILE A 673 -23.65 -18.60 9.84
CA ILE A 673 -22.79 -17.53 9.30
C ILE A 673 -21.45 -18.10 8.85
N LEU A 674 -20.83 -18.94 9.68
CA LEU A 674 -19.47 -19.42 9.45
C LEU A 674 -19.39 -20.50 8.34
N VAL A 675 -20.38 -21.37 8.23
CA VAL A 675 -20.46 -22.40 7.14
C VAL A 675 -20.47 -21.76 5.75
N ARG A 676 -21.00 -20.54 5.63
CA ARG A 676 -21.04 -19.77 4.36
C ARG A 676 -19.68 -19.18 3.95
N THR A 677 -18.62 -19.47 4.71
CA THR A 677 -17.25 -18.96 4.52
C THR A 677 -16.20 -20.07 4.58
N PRO A 678 -16.29 -21.10 3.71
CA PRO A 678 -15.50 -22.34 3.83
C PRO A 678 -13.99 -22.14 3.68
N ASN A 679 -13.57 -21.06 3.03
CA ASN A 679 -12.16 -20.76 2.74
C ASN A 679 -11.56 -19.68 3.65
N LEU A 680 -12.24 -19.35 4.76
CA LEU A 680 -11.78 -18.33 5.69
C LEU A 680 -10.45 -18.72 6.33
N GLN A 681 -9.43 -17.88 6.13
CA GLN A 681 -8.10 -18.06 6.72
C GLN A 681 -7.91 -17.20 7.97
N LYS A 682 -8.49 -16.00 7.98
CA LYS A 682 -8.30 -15.03 9.07
C LYS A 682 -9.65 -14.65 9.68
N LEU A 683 -9.80 -14.91 10.98
CA LEU A 683 -10.98 -14.54 11.75
C LEU A 683 -10.53 -13.74 12.98
N GLY A 684 -11.11 -12.57 13.16
CA GLY A 684 -11.05 -11.87 14.42
C GLY A 684 -12.44 -11.77 15.05
N VAL A 685 -12.53 -12.09 16.34
CA VAL A 685 -13.73 -11.94 17.15
C VAL A 685 -13.48 -10.83 18.16
N CYS A 686 -14.38 -9.85 18.22
CA CYS A 686 -14.23 -8.66 19.05
C CYS A 686 -15.53 -8.37 19.79
N GLY A 687 -15.46 -8.22 21.11
CA GLY A 687 -16.62 -7.92 21.96
C GLY A 687 -16.54 -8.69 23.28
N LYS A 688 -17.69 -8.99 23.89
CA LYS A 688 -17.77 -9.80 25.12
C LYS A 688 -17.50 -11.28 24.81
N LEU A 689 -16.24 -11.71 24.95
CA LEU A 689 -15.84 -13.08 24.56
C LEU A 689 -16.49 -14.18 25.40
N ALA A 690 -16.97 -13.89 26.61
CA ALA A 690 -17.73 -14.85 27.42
C ALA A 690 -18.92 -15.45 26.65
N LEU A 691 -19.59 -14.66 25.78
CA LEU A 691 -20.70 -15.12 24.93
C LEU A 691 -20.28 -16.20 23.92
N LEU A 692 -19.00 -16.25 23.56
CA LEU A 692 -18.46 -17.27 22.66
C LEU A 692 -18.38 -18.64 23.34
N MET A 693 -18.19 -18.63 24.67
CA MET A 693 -18.00 -19.82 25.50
C MET A 693 -19.28 -20.25 26.23
N GLU A 694 -20.35 -19.45 26.18
CA GLU A 694 -21.64 -19.80 26.76
C GLU A 694 -22.16 -21.12 26.20
N MET A 695 -22.40 -22.08 27.09
CA MET A 695 -22.94 -23.39 26.75
C MET A 695 -24.46 -23.30 26.62
N LYS A 696 -24.97 -23.61 25.44
CA LYS A 696 -26.41 -23.78 25.18
C LYS A 696 -26.62 -25.15 24.54
N ASN A 697 -27.41 -26.01 25.19
CA ASN A 697 -27.66 -27.39 24.75
C ASN A 697 -26.38 -28.20 24.49
N GLY A 698 -25.37 -28.07 25.36
CA GLY A 698 -24.12 -28.82 25.26
C GLY A 698 -23.13 -28.35 24.19
N LYS A 699 -23.42 -27.25 23.46
CA LYS A 699 -22.52 -26.62 22.49
C LYS A 699 -22.30 -25.15 22.82
N CYS A 700 -21.13 -24.62 22.49
CA CYS A 700 -20.87 -23.18 22.53
C CYS A 700 -20.56 -22.63 21.14
N LYS A 701 -20.65 -21.30 20.96
CA LYS A 701 -20.39 -20.66 19.65
C LYS A 701 -18.95 -20.86 19.18
N PHE A 702 -18.01 -21.06 20.10
CA PHE A 702 -16.63 -21.40 19.78
C PHE A 702 -16.51 -22.69 18.97
N ASP A 703 -17.39 -23.68 19.20
CA ASP A 703 -17.37 -24.95 18.47
C ASP A 703 -17.57 -24.75 16.96
N ASN A 704 -18.27 -23.69 16.55
CA ASN A 704 -18.45 -23.33 15.14
C ASN A 704 -17.14 -22.81 14.52
N ILE A 705 -16.27 -22.18 15.31
CA ILE A 705 -14.94 -21.74 14.85
C ILE A 705 -14.05 -22.96 14.62
N THR A 706 -14.15 -23.99 15.46
CA THR A 706 -13.43 -25.27 15.30
C THR A 706 -13.66 -25.90 13.92
N GLY A 707 -14.86 -25.73 13.36
CA GLY A 707 -15.23 -26.23 12.04
C GLY A 707 -14.49 -25.58 10.86
N LEU A 708 -13.81 -24.44 11.08
CA LEU A 708 -13.10 -23.69 10.03
C LEU A 708 -11.73 -24.33 9.70
N ARG A 709 -11.73 -25.31 8.80
CA ARG A 709 -10.55 -26.13 8.48
C ARG A 709 -9.37 -25.38 7.84
N ARG A 710 -9.61 -24.21 7.24
CA ARG A 710 -8.58 -23.38 6.60
C ARG A 710 -8.10 -22.20 7.47
N LEU A 711 -8.62 -22.08 8.70
CA LEU A 711 -8.30 -20.94 9.56
C LEU A 711 -6.85 -21.02 10.06
N ASP A 712 -6.03 -20.05 9.66
CA ASP A 712 -4.61 -19.94 10.03
C ASP A 712 -4.35 -18.86 11.09
N LYS A 713 -5.22 -17.84 11.19
CA LYS A 713 -5.07 -16.69 12.07
C LYS A 713 -6.37 -16.44 12.82
N LEU A 714 -6.32 -16.58 14.14
CA LEU A 714 -7.41 -16.25 15.06
C LEU A 714 -7.01 -15.07 15.94
N LYS A 715 -7.84 -14.03 15.99
CA LYS A 715 -7.68 -12.90 16.91
C LYS A 715 -8.90 -12.80 17.81
N LEU A 716 -8.72 -12.89 19.12
CA LEU A 716 -9.77 -12.73 20.12
C LEU A 716 -9.50 -11.46 20.92
N VAL A 717 -10.41 -10.49 20.83
CA VAL A 717 -10.31 -9.21 21.54
C VAL A 717 -11.49 -9.10 22.50
N ASN A 718 -11.22 -9.12 23.80
CA ASN A 718 -12.25 -8.94 24.80
C ASN A 718 -12.47 -7.45 25.07
N TYR A 719 -13.44 -6.87 24.36
CA TYR A 719 -13.76 -5.45 24.48
C TYR A 719 -15.11 -5.28 25.18
N THR A 720 -15.07 -4.86 26.45
CA THR A 720 -16.25 -4.84 27.34
C THR A 720 -16.66 -3.44 27.79
N TYR A 721 -15.98 -2.38 27.33
CA TYR A 721 -16.22 -0.99 27.71
C TYR A 721 -17.72 -0.58 27.59
N PRO A 722 -18.29 0.19 28.55
CA PRO A 722 -17.66 0.82 29.72
C PRO A 722 -17.43 -0.15 30.87
N ILE A 723 -17.88 -1.40 30.75
CA ILE A 723 -17.70 -2.40 31.78
C ILE A 723 -16.23 -2.82 31.77
N SER A 724 -15.56 -2.59 32.88
CA SER A 724 -14.18 -3.06 33.08
C SER A 724 -14.07 -4.54 32.73
N PRO A 725 -13.05 -4.99 31.99
CA PRO A 725 -12.86 -6.42 31.71
C PRO A 725 -12.59 -7.23 32.99
N PHE A 726 -12.34 -6.56 34.11
CA PHE A 726 -12.26 -7.14 35.45
C PHE A 726 -13.63 -7.40 36.10
N ASN A 727 -14.74 -6.90 35.52
CA ASN A 727 -16.08 -7.22 36.00
C ASN A 727 -16.38 -8.71 35.81
N VAL A 728 -16.90 -9.37 36.84
CA VAL A 728 -17.20 -10.81 36.84
C VAL A 728 -18.08 -11.21 35.65
N ASN A 729 -19.06 -10.38 35.28
CA ASN A 729 -19.98 -10.67 34.18
C ASN A 729 -19.39 -10.45 32.78
N ALA A 730 -18.20 -9.84 32.69
CA ALA A 730 -17.52 -9.48 31.43
C ALA A 730 -16.19 -10.24 31.24
N LYS A 731 -15.73 -10.94 32.28
CA LYS A 731 -14.47 -11.66 32.31
C LYS A 731 -14.55 -12.97 31.52
N LEU A 732 -13.54 -13.23 30.70
CA LEU A 732 -13.34 -14.55 30.11
C LEU A 732 -12.67 -15.45 31.17
N HIS A 733 -13.41 -16.43 31.69
CA HIS A 733 -12.91 -17.26 32.80
C HIS A 733 -11.85 -18.28 32.38
N ALA A 734 -12.04 -18.92 31.23
CA ALA A 734 -11.14 -19.95 30.71
C ALA A 734 -11.18 -20.01 29.18
N LEU A 735 -10.11 -20.54 28.61
CA LEU A 735 -10.05 -20.91 27.21
C LEU A 735 -10.68 -22.30 27.00
N PRO A 736 -11.21 -22.58 25.80
CA PRO A 736 -11.68 -23.90 25.45
C PRO A 736 -10.49 -24.87 25.39
N ASN A 737 -10.78 -26.18 25.47
CA ASN A 737 -9.77 -27.22 25.32
C ASN A 737 -8.96 -27.01 24.01
N SER A 738 -7.66 -27.31 24.02
CA SER A 738 -6.79 -27.17 22.85
C SER A 738 -7.32 -27.89 21.61
N LEU A 739 -8.05 -29.00 21.76
CA LEU A 739 -8.70 -29.74 20.67
C LEU A 739 -9.85 -28.98 19.98
N LYS A 740 -10.40 -27.94 20.62
CA LYS A 740 -11.43 -27.09 20.03
C LYS A 740 -10.84 -25.98 19.16
N PHE A 741 -9.53 -25.75 19.18
CA PHE A 741 -8.94 -24.77 18.28
C PHE A 741 -8.86 -25.33 16.85
N PRO A 742 -8.98 -24.47 15.82
CA PRO A 742 -8.86 -24.90 14.44
C PRO A 742 -7.52 -25.60 14.16
N PRO A 743 -7.51 -26.70 13.40
CA PRO A 743 -6.32 -27.55 13.25
C PRO A 743 -5.16 -26.89 12.50
N MET A 744 -5.45 -25.92 11.63
CA MET A 744 -4.45 -25.20 10.82
C MET A 744 -4.01 -23.87 11.46
N LEU A 745 -4.36 -23.64 12.73
CA LEU A 745 -4.09 -22.39 13.41
C LEU A 745 -2.59 -22.17 13.64
N LYS A 746 -2.00 -21.24 12.89
CA LYS A 746 -0.59 -20.84 12.99
C LYS A 746 -0.38 -19.61 13.85
N LYS A 747 -1.40 -18.76 14.00
CA LYS A 747 -1.26 -17.53 14.79
C LYS A 747 -2.50 -17.25 15.63
N LEU A 748 -2.26 -17.01 16.90
CA LEU A 748 -3.26 -16.63 17.88
C LEU A 748 -2.93 -15.25 18.44
N THR A 749 -3.92 -14.38 18.51
CA THR A 749 -3.81 -13.09 19.20
C THR A 749 -4.90 -13.01 20.25
N LEU A 750 -4.51 -12.83 21.51
CA LEU A 750 -5.41 -12.58 22.64
C LEU A 750 -5.16 -11.16 23.13
N SER A 751 -6.20 -10.33 23.13
CA SER A 751 -6.11 -8.95 23.59
C SER A 751 -7.19 -8.62 24.60
N ASP A 752 -6.82 -7.90 25.66
CA ASP A 752 -7.73 -7.42 26.72
C ASP A 752 -8.49 -8.56 27.45
N THR A 753 -8.00 -9.81 27.40
CA THR A 753 -8.74 -11.00 27.87
C THR A 753 -8.73 -11.22 29.38
N VAL A 754 -7.73 -10.69 30.09
CA VAL A 754 -7.56 -10.82 31.56
C VAL A 754 -7.58 -12.30 32.02
N LEU A 755 -7.11 -13.21 31.17
CA LEU A 755 -6.96 -14.63 31.49
C LEU A 755 -5.88 -14.82 32.55
N LYS A 756 -6.11 -15.75 33.47
CA LYS A 756 -5.08 -16.14 34.44
C LYS A 756 -3.95 -16.92 33.76
N TRP A 757 -2.75 -16.86 34.34
CA TRP A 757 -1.55 -17.50 33.79
C TRP A 757 -1.71 -19.01 33.58
N GLU A 758 -2.52 -19.72 34.39
CA GLU A 758 -2.69 -21.17 34.23
C GLU A 758 -3.27 -21.58 32.86
N GLN A 759 -3.98 -20.65 32.19
CA GLN A 759 -4.54 -20.85 30.85
C GLN A 759 -3.47 -20.95 29.75
N ILE A 760 -2.23 -20.53 30.03
CA ILE A 760 -1.12 -20.68 29.08
C ILE A 760 -0.83 -22.16 28.77
N SER A 761 -1.11 -23.05 29.73
CA SER A 761 -0.95 -24.51 29.56
C SER A 761 -1.85 -25.09 28.47
N VAL A 762 -3.01 -24.47 28.24
CA VAL A 762 -3.92 -24.82 27.14
C VAL A 762 -3.30 -24.42 25.79
N LEU A 763 -2.72 -23.23 25.73
CA LEU A 763 -2.06 -22.71 24.53
C LEU A 763 -0.79 -23.50 24.19
N GLY A 764 -0.05 -23.96 25.20
CA GLY A 764 1.13 -24.80 25.03
C GLY A 764 0.85 -26.16 24.37
N LYS A 765 -0.41 -26.60 24.33
CA LYS A 765 -0.85 -27.83 23.64
C LYS A 765 -1.20 -27.61 22.16
N LEU A 766 -1.09 -26.38 21.64
CA LEU A 766 -1.36 -26.07 20.23
C LEU A 766 -0.11 -26.30 19.38
N HIS A 767 0.10 -27.54 18.94
CA HIS A 767 1.30 -27.95 18.21
C HIS A 767 1.55 -27.20 16.88
N GLY A 768 0.52 -26.65 16.24
CA GLY A 768 0.63 -25.89 14.99
C GLY A 768 0.89 -24.39 15.15
N LEU A 769 0.93 -23.88 16.38
CA LEU A 769 1.01 -22.45 16.65
C LEU A 769 2.44 -21.93 16.47
N GLU A 770 2.65 -21.09 15.45
CA GLU A 770 3.93 -20.43 15.14
C GLU A 770 4.07 -19.07 15.83
N VAL A 771 2.95 -18.35 16.03
CA VAL A 771 2.96 -16.98 16.58
C VAL A 771 1.87 -16.79 17.63
N LEU A 772 2.25 -16.50 18.87
CA LEU A 772 1.36 -16.05 19.93
C LEU A 772 1.56 -14.56 20.19
N LYS A 773 0.46 -13.79 20.18
CA LYS A 773 0.45 -12.38 20.60
C LYS A 773 -0.48 -12.20 21.79
N LEU A 774 0.05 -11.66 22.87
CA LEU A 774 -0.69 -11.31 24.08
C LEU A 774 -0.64 -9.79 24.26
N GLY A 775 -1.75 -9.19 24.63
CA GLY A 775 -1.81 -7.78 25.01
C GLY A 775 -3.22 -7.33 25.30
#